data_AF-A0AA36MSF2-F1
#
_entry.id   AF-A0AA36MSF2-F1
#
_cell.length_a   1.000
_cell.length_b   1.000
_cell.length_c   1.000
_cell.angle_alpha   90.00
_cell.angle_beta   90.00
_cell.angle_gamma   90.00
#
_symmetry.space_group_name_H-M   'P 1'
#
loop_
_entity.id
_entity.type
_entity.pdbx_description
1 polymer ?
#
loop_
_entity_poly.entity_id
_entity_poly.type
_entity_poly.pdbx_seq_one_letter_code
_entity_poly.pdbx_strand_id
1 'polypeptide(L)'
;MASTGTVAGDTPKLVQPLQKCFEEARAAMEKEMAQDPAPEVSCEQITSTTKWLKSIAQAMNEHNDGFSRLGLSNLTDDELHRNQALAREASRQLTLLFADKSSKFTTTSQHQVMKFDMGSQSQEIKANLSNFGKFLEHFSKAKWLGDLVAPEFVEQKQLTVKLLANLQNPAKQKLQVQVNQQQSQCNYCCQWKFNTSSFCEHCLCCAHQYGRGCPYGCDAKATAILSKDAILYEGIKSGESSLEKLQGLAQMAEALAKACRKDASAREVVSKELAKKMKLLKDFAEAVNEVPKVLRQFLLIRAGSIGDISELKAWVSKEEADRVHKTLEEFRDEVNEEKVMRRLNMKRAASEGSWSCISKGSSKEEKKKNKVNMSPVRSNRIAYCPRVGLTLKYLRVALGRLCESSWVVLKIKETGHSFLARCAFSALAAAEAATGKLIPESAEQRGCVDSAERLSEEALGTSPRCEQCPEGCVVVLLLQALALPDFAEVRLCSYSLMYYFRANAYFKEFEPHWTWDLRENLPALLNARRGQCAQARSRELQADRLPLLKEDSKEGQVAVLLAATASMLERYQPFINLWRCYALSHGLAFILETDPGGAPAPNWMRWFAAERLLPFYRAVLIVDPDQVIVPACWNISIPDLLGAWPDGVEPPPDVGMRDFGRPQTLNNGVALLRNSARGRFFLSLLLDKAKWFQTIEHDQGPFDETVLEVLGLEAEAEDGQGYDSECAQYLFPNVQGNHEVALYAMCWWRQSEALAGPFGQRGSRVIRFMDPRQVDVNHVVGARGLSDPALLYHFAGRSKDWDAMLDTFGLDRDSTKDCREVLNYVQRRSGECVPGGPVVEECEPPEVVC
;
A
#
# COMPACT_ATOMS: atom_id res chain seq x y z
N MET A 1 9.60 67.89 -44.25
CA MET A 1 9.51 66.85 -43.21
C MET A 1 10.92 66.49 -42.79
N ALA A 2 11.32 66.86 -41.57
CA ALA A 2 12.66 66.61 -41.06
C ALA A 2 12.82 65.11 -40.80
N SER A 3 13.68 64.45 -41.57
CA SER A 3 14.15 63.09 -41.31
C SER A 3 14.98 63.13 -40.03
N THR A 4 14.38 62.77 -38.90
CA THR A 4 15.11 62.46 -37.66
C THR A 4 15.89 61.16 -37.91
N GLY A 5 17.06 61.31 -38.52
CA GLY A 5 17.98 60.20 -38.74
C GLY A 5 18.40 59.63 -37.39
N THR A 6 17.90 58.44 -37.07
CA THR A 6 18.50 57.58 -36.05
C THR A 6 19.91 57.25 -36.51
N VAL A 7 20.88 57.96 -35.94
CA VAL A 7 22.30 57.77 -36.21
C VAL A 7 22.65 56.35 -35.77
N ALA A 8 23.41 55.61 -36.58
CA ALA A 8 23.78 54.21 -36.38
C ALA A 8 24.55 53.88 -35.08
N GLY A 9 24.67 54.83 -34.13
CA GLY A 9 25.35 54.69 -32.85
C GLY A 9 24.44 54.39 -31.64
N ASP A 10 23.11 54.37 -31.77
CA ASP A 10 22.19 54.14 -30.62
C ASP A 10 21.84 52.67 -30.36
N THR A 11 22.23 51.75 -31.24
CA THR A 11 21.95 50.31 -31.14
C THR A 11 22.47 49.64 -29.84
N PRO A 12 23.64 49.99 -29.27
CA PRO A 12 24.10 49.42 -27.99
C PRO A 12 23.20 49.77 -26.80
N LYS A 13 22.57 50.96 -26.81
CA LYS A 13 21.66 51.38 -25.73
C LYS A 13 20.32 50.66 -25.77
N LEU A 14 19.88 50.23 -26.97
CA LEU A 14 18.64 49.48 -27.15
C LEU A 14 18.73 48.03 -26.64
N VAL A 15 19.94 47.45 -26.55
CA VAL A 15 20.14 46.03 -26.17
C VAL A 15 20.64 45.85 -24.74
N GLN A 16 21.13 46.93 -24.09
CA GLN A 16 21.48 46.91 -22.66
C GLN A 16 20.39 46.33 -21.73
N PRO A 17 19.10 46.67 -21.88
CA PRO A 17 18.05 46.08 -21.05
C PRO A 17 17.95 44.55 -21.21
N LEU A 18 18.24 44.02 -22.40
CA LEU A 18 18.16 42.58 -22.70
C LEU A 18 19.36 41.83 -22.11
N GLN A 19 20.57 42.37 -22.27
CA GLN A 19 21.77 41.81 -21.64
C GLN A 19 21.63 41.76 -20.12
N LYS A 20 21.12 42.85 -19.53
CA LYS A 20 20.82 42.90 -18.09
C LYS A 20 19.82 41.81 -17.67
N CYS A 21 18.77 41.58 -18.46
CA CYS A 21 17.79 40.53 -18.19
C CYS A 21 18.41 39.12 -18.21
N PHE A 22 19.36 38.85 -19.12
CA PHE A 22 20.10 37.57 -19.14
C PHE A 22 21.01 37.40 -17.94
N GLU A 23 21.76 38.45 -17.58
CA GLU A 23 22.63 38.43 -16.41
C GLU A 23 21.81 38.20 -15.13
N GLU A 24 20.63 38.82 -15.02
CA GLU A 24 19.69 38.61 -13.92
C GLU A 24 19.10 37.19 -13.90
N ALA A 25 18.69 36.64 -15.05
CA ALA A 25 18.17 35.27 -15.14
C ALA A 25 19.24 34.22 -14.80
N ARG A 26 20.46 34.40 -15.30
CA ARG A 26 21.60 33.54 -15.00
C ARG A 26 21.97 33.62 -13.52
N ALA A 27 22.03 34.83 -12.94
CA ALA A 27 22.28 35.01 -11.52
C ALA A 27 21.17 34.40 -10.65
N ALA A 28 19.91 34.43 -11.09
CA ALA A 28 18.80 33.78 -10.40
C ALA A 28 18.92 32.25 -10.44
N MET A 29 19.29 31.66 -11.57
CA MET A 29 19.54 30.22 -11.70
C MET A 29 20.74 29.78 -10.86
N GLU A 30 21.85 30.52 -10.89
CA GLU A 30 23.02 30.27 -10.03
C GLU A 30 22.65 30.37 -8.54
N LYS A 31 21.78 31.33 -8.17
CA LYS A 31 21.26 31.47 -6.80
C LYS A 31 20.39 30.28 -6.38
N GLU A 32 19.55 29.74 -7.26
CA GLU A 32 18.74 28.55 -6.97
C GLU A 32 19.59 27.29 -6.88
N MET A 33 20.57 27.10 -7.77
CA MET A 33 21.50 25.97 -7.67
C MET A 33 22.32 26.02 -6.38
N ALA A 34 22.68 27.21 -5.90
CA ALA A 34 23.37 27.39 -4.62
C ALA A 34 22.51 27.08 -3.38
N GLN A 35 21.19 26.86 -3.55
CA GLN A 35 20.31 26.41 -2.47
C GLN A 35 20.36 24.89 -2.23
N ASP A 36 20.95 24.11 -3.16
CA ASP A 36 21.15 22.67 -2.96
C ASP A 36 22.24 22.43 -1.89
N PRO A 37 21.90 21.82 -0.74
CA PRO A 37 22.86 21.59 0.33
C PRO A 37 23.81 20.42 0.09
N ALA A 38 23.65 19.64 -1.00
CA ALA A 38 24.53 18.52 -1.33
C ALA A 38 24.55 18.24 -2.85
N PRO A 39 25.00 19.18 -3.70
CA PRO A 39 24.85 19.09 -5.16
C PRO A 39 25.49 17.83 -5.77
N GLU A 40 26.52 17.26 -5.14
CA GLU A 40 27.21 16.06 -5.64
C GLU A 40 26.50 14.74 -5.31
N VAL A 41 25.43 14.80 -4.50
CA VAL A 41 24.69 13.62 -4.10
C VAL A 41 23.41 13.54 -4.91
N SER A 42 23.24 12.44 -5.63
CA SER A 42 22.00 12.16 -6.36
C SER A 42 20.85 11.83 -5.42
N CYS A 43 19.61 12.08 -5.87
CA CYS A 43 18.40 11.65 -5.16
C CYS A 43 18.38 10.13 -4.89
N GLU A 44 18.95 9.33 -5.79
CA GLU A 44 19.07 7.88 -5.65
C GLU A 44 20.00 7.49 -4.49
N GLN A 45 21.16 8.14 -4.36
CA GLN A 45 22.08 7.90 -3.24
C GLN A 45 21.42 8.25 -1.89
N ILE A 46 20.69 9.37 -1.81
CA ILE A 46 19.96 9.75 -0.59
C ILE A 46 18.89 8.71 -0.27
N THR A 47 18.14 8.25 -1.28
CA THR A 47 17.07 7.26 -1.12
C THR A 47 17.61 5.92 -0.67
N SER A 48 18.65 5.41 -1.33
CA SER A 48 19.29 4.13 -1.02
C SER A 48 19.86 4.14 0.41
N THR A 49 20.59 5.21 0.76
CA THR A 49 21.16 5.36 2.11
C THR A 49 20.07 5.46 3.18
N THR A 50 19.00 6.23 2.93
CA THR A 50 17.85 6.34 3.84
C THR A 50 17.17 4.99 4.03
N LYS A 51 16.94 4.24 2.95
CA LYS A 51 16.32 2.91 3.00
C LYS A 51 17.15 1.94 3.82
N TRP A 52 18.47 1.94 3.64
CA TRP A 52 19.39 1.13 4.42
C TRP A 52 19.36 1.49 5.91
N LEU A 53 19.44 2.79 6.26
CA LEU A 53 19.34 3.23 7.66
C LEU A 53 18.01 2.83 8.31
N LYS A 54 16.89 3.00 7.60
CA LYS A 54 15.56 2.58 8.07
C LYS A 54 15.46 1.07 8.23
N SER A 55 16.03 0.28 7.32
CA SER A 55 16.06 -1.17 7.43
C SER A 55 16.85 -1.64 8.66
N ILE A 56 17.98 -0.98 8.98
CA ILE A 56 18.73 -1.27 10.20
C ILE A 56 17.93 -0.90 11.45
N ALA A 57 17.32 0.30 11.47
CA ALA A 57 16.45 0.72 12.58
C ALA A 57 15.30 -0.26 12.77
N GLN A 58 14.66 -0.69 11.69
CA GLN A 58 13.57 -1.67 11.71
C GLN A 58 14.04 -3.01 12.28
N ALA A 59 15.13 -3.60 11.78
CA ALA A 59 15.64 -4.88 12.27
C ALA A 59 16.01 -4.83 13.76
N MET A 60 16.55 -3.70 14.23
CA MET A 60 16.84 -3.50 15.66
C MET A 60 15.55 -3.30 16.48
N ASN A 61 14.54 -2.61 15.95
CA ASN A 61 13.23 -2.47 16.60
C ASN A 61 12.53 -3.83 16.69
N GLU A 62 12.50 -4.63 15.63
CA GLU A 62 11.93 -5.98 15.65
C GLU A 62 12.62 -6.86 16.72
N HIS A 63 13.94 -6.74 16.86
CA HIS A 63 14.66 -7.39 17.95
C HIS A 63 14.25 -6.86 19.33
N ASN A 64 14.13 -5.54 19.49
CA ASN A 64 13.71 -4.90 20.74
C ASN A 64 12.26 -5.29 21.12
N ASP A 65 11.37 -5.38 20.13
CA ASP A 65 9.96 -5.73 20.28
C ASP A 65 9.77 -7.19 20.70
N GLY A 66 10.75 -8.06 20.40
CA GLY A 66 10.84 -9.41 20.95
C GLY A 66 10.98 -9.47 22.48
N PHE A 67 11.26 -8.33 23.12
CA PHE A 67 11.25 -8.13 24.58
C PHE A 67 10.03 -7.32 25.07
N SER A 68 8.99 -7.20 24.25
CA SER A 68 7.72 -6.57 24.60
C SER A 68 6.62 -7.60 24.88
N ARG A 69 5.60 -7.21 25.65
CA ARG A 69 4.42 -8.05 25.96
C ARG A 69 3.72 -8.61 24.72
N LEU A 70 3.60 -7.78 23.69
CA LEU A 70 2.88 -8.12 22.46
C LEU A 70 3.56 -9.26 21.68
N GLY A 71 4.88 -9.40 21.81
CA GLY A 71 5.64 -10.45 21.13
C GLY A 71 5.57 -11.83 21.80
N LEU A 72 5.23 -11.92 23.10
CA LEU A 72 5.34 -13.16 23.88
C LEU A 72 4.52 -14.33 23.34
N SER A 73 3.32 -14.03 22.83
CA SER A 73 2.40 -15.04 22.30
C SER A 73 2.91 -15.69 21.01
N ASN A 74 3.78 -15.00 20.27
CA ASN A 74 4.33 -15.49 19.01
C ASN A 74 5.62 -16.29 19.19
N LEU A 75 6.31 -16.18 20.34
CA LEU A 75 7.57 -16.89 20.57
C LEU A 75 7.35 -18.38 20.82
N THR A 76 8.18 -19.23 20.23
CA THR A 76 8.29 -20.66 20.61
C THR A 76 8.77 -20.79 22.05
N ASP A 77 8.58 -21.97 22.67
CA ASP A 77 9.05 -22.19 24.06
C ASP A 77 10.58 -22.05 24.21
N ASP A 78 11.34 -22.43 23.18
CA ASP A 78 12.79 -22.30 23.15
C ASP A 78 13.23 -20.84 23.00
N GLU A 79 12.56 -20.07 22.15
CA GLU A 79 12.75 -18.62 22.03
C GLU A 79 12.41 -17.89 23.30
N LEU A 80 11.28 -18.25 23.92
CA LEU A 80 10.84 -17.68 25.19
C LEU A 80 11.88 -17.97 26.29
N HIS A 81 12.50 -19.16 26.29
CA HIS A 81 13.60 -19.47 27.20
C HIS A 81 14.86 -18.66 26.92
N ARG A 82 15.25 -18.58 25.64
CA ARG A 82 16.43 -17.84 25.18
C ARG A 82 16.30 -16.34 25.49
N ASN A 83 15.18 -15.72 25.14
CA ASN A 83 14.93 -14.30 25.40
C ASN A 83 14.84 -14.02 26.90
N GLN A 84 14.26 -14.93 27.70
CA GLN A 84 14.28 -14.78 29.16
C GLN A 84 15.69 -14.84 29.74
N ALA A 85 16.55 -15.73 29.23
CA ALA A 85 17.94 -15.82 29.66
C ALA A 85 18.72 -14.54 29.29
N LEU A 86 18.52 -14.03 28.07
CA LEU A 86 19.09 -12.76 27.61
C LEU A 86 18.64 -11.59 28.48
N ALA A 87 17.33 -11.48 28.75
CA ALA A 87 16.77 -10.40 29.56
C ALA A 87 17.31 -10.41 30.99
N ARG A 88 17.45 -11.60 31.60
CA ARG A 88 18.05 -11.75 32.93
C ARG A 88 19.50 -11.29 32.98
N GLU A 89 20.30 -11.73 32.01
CA GLU A 89 21.71 -11.39 31.96
C GLU A 89 21.92 -9.91 31.62
N ALA A 90 21.14 -9.34 30.70
CA ALA A 90 21.16 -7.92 30.41
C ALA A 90 20.73 -7.06 31.60
N SER A 91 19.66 -7.42 32.30
CA SER A 91 19.23 -6.74 33.53
C SER A 91 20.33 -6.76 34.61
N ARG A 92 20.99 -7.92 34.81
CA ARG A 92 22.13 -8.05 35.71
C ARG A 92 23.28 -7.12 35.32
N GLN A 93 23.64 -7.07 34.04
CA GLN A 93 24.69 -6.19 33.54
C GLN A 93 24.32 -4.71 33.71
N LEU A 94 23.09 -4.31 33.43
CA LEU A 94 22.63 -2.94 33.66
C LEU A 94 22.70 -2.56 35.15
N THR A 95 22.36 -3.48 36.06
CA THR A 95 22.54 -3.28 37.50
C THR A 95 24.01 -3.02 37.86
N LEU A 96 24.95 -3.78 37.28
CA LEU A 96 26.39 -3.54 37.46
C LEU A 96 26.83 -2.20 36.87
N LEU A 97 26.28 -1.83 35.71
CA LEU A 97 26.52 -0.54 35.06
C LEU A 97 26.09 0.62 35.97
N PHE A 98 24.92 0.53 36.60
CA PHE A 98 24.44 1.54 37.56
C PHE A 98 25.29 1.60 38.83
N ALA A 99 25.79 0.46 39.30
CA ALA A 99 26.63 0.39 40.50
C ALA A 99 28.05 0.93 40.28
N ASP A 100 28.57 0.82 39.05
CA ASP A 100 29.88 1.36 38.69
C ASP A 100 29.90 2.90 38.81
N LYS A 101 30.80 3.41 39.66
CA LYS A 101 31.00 4.86 39.87
C LYS A 101 32.21 5.41 39.12
N SER A 102 33.00 4.56 38.46
CA SER A 102 34.23 4.96 37.76
C SER A 102 33.94 5.81 36.52
N SER A 103 32.76 5.63 35.92
CA SER A 103 32.30 6.34 34.72
C SER A 103 30.90 6.92 34.95
N LYS A 104 30.66 8.13 34.40
CA LYS A 104 29.35 8.81 34.46
C LYS A 104 28.59 8.59 33.15
N PHE A 105 27.29 8.37 33.24
CA PHE A 105 26.40 8.41 32.08
C PHE A 105 26.49 9.78 31.38
N THR A 106 26.35 9.80 30.07
CA THR A 106 26.31 11.07 29.33
C THR A 106 25.10 11.89 29.79
N THR A 107 25.35 13.15 30.15
CA THR A 107 24.31 14.12 30.52
C THR A 107 23.73 14.85 29.33
N THR A 108 24.34 14.68 28.14
CA THR A 108 23.90 15.37 26.94
C THR A 108 22.79 14.56 26.29
N SER A 109 21.54 14.96 26.52
CA SER A 109 20.40 14.41 25.79
C SER A 109 20.60 14.70 24.30
N GLN A 110 20.99 13.70 23.51
CA GLN A 110 21.13 13.81 22.04
C GLN A 110 19.75 13.90 21.33
N HIS A 111 18.77 14.57 21.94
CA HIS A 111 17.43 14.73 21.38
C HIS A 111 17.32 15.84 20.33
N GLN A 112 18.43 16.47 19.96
CA GLN A 112 18.42 17.53 18.96
C GLN A 112 18.14 16.92 17.58
N VAL A 113 16.92 17.15 17.10
CA VAL A 113 16.43 16.64 15.81
C VAL A 113 17.20 17.35 14.70
N MET A 114 18.00 16.61 13.93
CA MET A 114 18.56 17.13 12.69
C MET A 114 17.44 17.59 11.75
N LYS A 115 17.55 18.82 11.28
CA LYS A 115 16.71 19.40 10.22
C LYS A 115 17.65 19.96 9.16
N PHE A 116 17.37 19.71 7.89
CA PHE A 116 18.12 20.31 6.78
C PHE A 116 17.31 21.47 6.21
N ASP A 117 17.94 22.63 6.14
CA ASP A 117 17.39 23.80 5.48
C ASP A 117 18.06 24.01 4.11
N MET A 118 17.43 24.80 3.24
CA MET A 118 17.99 25.17 1.94
C MET A 118 19.29 25.99 2.12
N GLY A 119 20.32 25.67 1.34
CA GLY A 119 21.62 26.35 1.36
C GLY A 119 22.59 25.83 2.42
N SER A 120 23.34 26.73 3.06
CA SER A 120 24.40 26.35 4.00
C SER A 120 23.83 25.84 5.31
N GLN A 121 24.26 24.64 5.72
CA GLN A 121 23.88 24.07 7.01
C GLN A 121 24.45 24.87 8.18
N SER A 122 23.67 24.99 9.26
CA SER A 122 24.11 25.62 10.51
C SER A 122 25.31 24.86 11.10
N GLN A 123 26.14 25.55 11.90
CA GLN A 123 27.28 24.91 12.58
C GLN A 123 26.85 23.76 13.50
N GLU A 124 25.64 23.88 14.08
CA GLU A 124 25.02 22.84 14.89
C GLU A 124 24.71 21.58 14.07
N ILE A 125 24.08 21.73 12.89
CA ILE A 125 23.79 20.60 12.00
C ILE A 125 25.11 19.93 11.57
N LYS A 126 26.14 20.72 11.22
CA LYS A 126 27.46 20.18 10.87
C LYS A 126 28.10 19.40 12.01
N ALA A 127 28.00 19.91 13.24
CA ALA A 127 28.47 19.20 14.42
C ALA A 127 27.69 17.89 14.64
N ASN A 128 26.37 17.89 14.47
CA ASN A 128 25.53 16.70 14.61
C ASN A 128 25.85 15.64 13.54
N LEU A 129 26.02 16.05 12.28
CA LEU A 129 26.47 15.15 11.21
C LEU A 129 27.86 14.58 11.49
N SER A 130 28.77 15.40 12.04
CA SER A 130 30.13 14.96 12.40
C SER A 130 30.09 13.95 13.54
N ASN A 131 29.26 14.20 14.55
CA ASN A 131 29.06 13.28 15.67
C ASN A 131 28.43 11.96 15.20
N PHE A 132 27.45 12.00 14.30
CA PHE A 132 26.87 10.79 13.72
C PHE A 132 27.86 10.02 12.84
N GLY A 133 28.69 10.71 12.04
CA GLY A 133 29.77 10.08 11.28
C GLY A 133 30.80 9.37 12.19
N LYS A 134 31.26 10.05 13.25
CA LYS A 134 32.15 9.46 14.27
C LYS A 134 31.50 8.27 14.98
N PHE A 135 30.19 8.36 15.25
CA PHE A 135 29.41 7.26 15.80
C PHE A 135 29.44 6.03 14.88
N LEU A 136 29.14 6.19 13.59
CA LEU A 136 29.21 5.07 12.62
C LEU A 136 30.61 4.47 12.51
N GLU A 137 31.65 5.31 12.52
CA GLU A 137 33.04 4.85 12.51
C GLU A 137 33.39 4.05 13.77
N HIS A 138 33.03 4.56 14.94
CA HIS A 138 33.30 3.90 16.23
C HIS A 138 32.50 2.60 16.34
N PHE A 139 31.22 2.65 16.00
CA PHE A 139 30.34 1.49 15.95
C PHE A 139 30.95 0.37 15.11
N SER A 140 31.44 0.68 13.91
CA SER A 140 32.06 -0.35 13.05
C SER A 140 33.37 -0.94 13.56
N LYS A 141 34.02 -0.31 14.54
CA LYS A 141 35.29 -0.79 15.13
C LYS A 141 35.07 -1.59 16.41
N ALA A 142 33.85 -1.59 16.96
CA ALA A 142 33.57 -2.22 18.23
C ALA A 142 33.66 -3.74 18.08
N LYS A 143 34.76 -4.34 18.56
CA LYS A 143 35.05 -5.78 18.43
C LYS A 143 33.92 -6.67 18.97
N TRP A 144 33.16 -6.17 19.95
CA TRP A 144 32.05 -6.89 20.57
C TRP A 144 30.80 -6.99 19.69
N LEU A 145 30.74 -6.28 18.55
CA LEU A 145 29.71 -6.51 17.54
C LEU A 145 29.99 -7.78 16.72
N GLY A 146 31.21 -8.34 16.72
CA GLY A 146 31.53 -9.63 16.11
C GLY A 146 31.01 -9.79 14.67
N ASP A 147 30.57 -11.01 14.34
CA ASP A 147 29.97 -11.41 13.05
C ASP A 147 28.56 -10.82 12.81
N LEU A 148 28.03 -9.96 13.71
CA LEU A 148 26.69 -9.37 13.55
C LEU A 148 26.62 -8.31 12.45
N VAL A 149 27.78 -7.86 11.95
CA VAL A 149 27.88 -6.85 10.91
C VAL A 149 28.20 -7.55 9.59
N ALA A 150 27.15 -7.80 8.79
CA ALA A 150 27.30 -8.40 7.47
C ALA A 150 28.22 -7.55 6.55
N PRO A 151 28.99 -8.14 5.62
CA PRO A 151 29.88 -7.41 4.71
C PRO A 151 29.21 -6.23 3.98
N GLU A 152 27.94 -6.36 3.64
CA GLU A 152 27.09 -5.36 2.99
C GLU A 152 26.97 -4.08 3.84
N PHE A 153 27.08 -4.19 5.17
CA PHE A 153 27.09 -3.05 6.07
C PHE A 153 28.32 -2.16 5.85
N VAL A 154 29.47 -2.72 5.45
CA VAL A 154 30.70 -1.95 5.24
C VAL A 154 30.56 -1.01 4.06
N GLU A 155 30.00 -1.49 2.94
CA GLU A 155 29.77 -0.70 1.73
C GLU A 155 28.74 0.41 1.98
N GLN A 156 27.60 0.07 2.55
CA GLN A 156 26.54 1.03 2.83
C GLN A 156 26.96 2.06 3.90
N LYS A 157 27.78 1.66 4.87
CA LYS A 157 28.43 2.58 5.80
C LYS A 157 29.33 3.56 5.07
N GLN A 158 30.17 3.11 4.13
CA GLN A 158 31.05 4.00 3.36
C GLN A 158 30.23 5.02 2.55
N LEU A 159 29.14 4.58 1.92
CA LEU A 159 28.21 5.48 1.22
C LEU A 159 27.58 6.51 2.17
N THR A 160 27.15 6.06 3.36
CA THR A 160 26.58 6.94 4.40
C THR A 160 27.59 7.97 4.89
N VAL A 161 28.82 7.54 5.22
CA VAL A 161 29.89 8.44 5.67
C VAL A 161 30.24 9.45 4.58
N LYS A 162 30.30 9.03 3.31
CA LYS A 162 30.52 9.91 2.16
C LYS A 162 29.39 10.95 2.04
N LEU A 163 28.13 10.53 2.17
CA LEU A 163 26.97 11.42 2.16
C LEU A 163 27.03 12.46 3.29
N LEU A 164 27.34 12.03 4.51
CA LEU A 164 27.49 12.92 5.67
C LEU A 164 28.63 13.93 5.47
N ALA A 165 29.76 13.51 4.89
CA ALA A 165 30.88 14.39 4.59
C ALA A 165 30.52 15.47 3.55
N ASN A 166 29.74 15.09 2.52
CA ASN A 166 29.23 16.01 1.50
C ASN A 166 28.27 17.05 2.12
N LEU A 167 27.36 16.61 2.99
CA LEU A 167 26.41 17.50 3.69
C LEU A 167 27.09 18.44 4.69
N GLN A 168 28.23 18.05 5.28
CA GLN A 168 29.00 18.92 6.18
C GLN A 168 29.73 20.05 5.45
N ASN A 169 30.16 19.80 4.21
CA ASN A 169 31.02 20.69 3.44
C ASN A 169 30.44 21.04 2.06
N PRO A 170 29.21 21.60 1.97
CA PRO A 170 28.58 21.93 0.69
C PRO A 170 29.39 22.93 -0.14
N ALA A 171 30.23 23.74 0.51
CA ALA A 171 30.89 24.90 -0.09
C ALA A 171 32.35 24.67 -0.52
N LYS A 172 32.96 23.49 -0.26
CA LYS A 172 34.39 23.26 -0.61
C LYS A 172 34.62 22.68 -2.00
N GLN A 173 33.61 22.12 -2.64
CA GLN A 173 33.56 22.05 -4.09
C GLN A 173 32.67 23.21 -4.53
N LYS A 174 33.27 24.38 -4.77
CA LYS A 174 32.69 25.27 -5.78
C LYS A 174 32.36 24.37 -6.97
N LEU A 175 31.23 24.59 -7.64
CA LEU A 175 31.09 24.23 -9.04
C LEU A 175 32.24 24.91 -9.84
N GLN A 176 33.49 24.45 -9.69
CA GLN A 176 34.19 23.97 -10.85
C GLN A 176 33.29 22.84 -11.33
N VAL A 177 32.32 23.20 -12.17
CA VAL A 177 31.89 22.27 -13.19
C VAL A 177 33.20 21.88 -13.86
N GLN A 178 33.80 20.76 -13.42
CA GLN A 178 34.78 20.05 -14.20
C GLN A 178 34.01 19.50 -15.41
N VAL A 179 33.55 20.41 -16.28
CA VAL A 179 33.97 20.25 -17.65
C VAL A 179 35.48 20.20 -17.51
N ASN A 180 36.12 19.09 -17.86
CA ASN A 180 37.56 18.96 -17.92
C ASN A 180 38.13 20.07 -18.82
N GLN A 181 38.23 21.29 -18.31
CA GLN A 181 38.82 22.44 -18.96
C GLN A 181 40.31 22.33 -18.72
N GLN A 182 40.92 21.28 -19.29
CA GLN A 182 42.33 21.35 -19.63
C GLN A 182 42.46 22.55 -20.57
N GLN A 183 42.97 23.66 -20.03
CA GLN A 183 43.39 24.77 -20.87
C GLN A 183 44.53 24.23 -21.73
N SER A 184 44.24 24.01 -23.00
CA SER A 184 45.24 23.65 -23.98
C SER A 184 45.56 24.90 -24.78
N GLN A 185 46.84 25.14 -25.01
CA GLN A 185 47.24 26.21 -25.91
C GLN A 185 46.87 25.76 -27.33
N CYS A 186 46.19 26.62 -28.09
CA CYS A 186 45.90 26.30 -29.48
C CYS A 186 47.23 26.20 -30.24
N ASN A 187 47.55 25.01 -30.76
CA ASN A 187 48.82 24.79 -31.47
C ASN A 187 49.00 25.67 -32.72
N TYR A 188 47.92 26.31 -33.22
CA TYR A 188 47.96 27.15 -34.41
C TYR A 188 48.18 28.64 -34.11
N CYS A 189 47.44 29.20 -33.16
CA CYS A 189 47.51 30.63 -32.84
C CYS A 189 48.15 30.93 -31.48
N CYS A 190 48.59 29.90 -30.75
CA CYS A 190 49.20 29.96 -29.43
C CYS A 190 48.36 30.66 -28.34
N GLN A 191 47.08 30.91 -28.60
CA GLN A 191 46.16 31.46 -27.61
C GLN A 191 45.61 30.33 -26.74
N TRP A 192 45.44 30.62 -25.46
CA TRP A 192 44.86 29.68 -24.50
C TRP A 192 43.38 29.48 -24.82
N LYS A 193 42.95 28.23 -24.99
CA LYS A 193 41.54 27.89 -25.23
C LYS A 193 40.98 26.99 -24.13
N PHE A 194 39.68 27.07 -23.93
CA PHE A 194 38.95 26.14 -23.07
C PHE A 194 38.57 24.89 -23.90
N ASN A 195 38.84 23.69 -23.39
CA ASN A 195 38.70 22.40 -24.12
C ASN A 195 37.24 21.96 -24.41
N THR A 196 36.27 22.87 -24.34
CA THR A 196 34.85 22.54 -24.45
C THR A 196 34.35 22.50 -25.89
N SER A 197 35.13 23.05 -26.84
CA SER A 197 34.81 23.07 -28.26
C SER A 197 35.91 22.40 -29.08
N SER A 198 35.50 21.65 -30.10
CA SER A 198 36.41 21.02 -31.06
C SER A 198 37.15 22.04 -31.94
N PHE A 199 36.96 23.35 -31.74
CA PHE A 199 37.53 24.45 -32.53
C PHE A 199 38.08 25.56 -31.63
N CYS A 200 39.20 26.17 -32.00
CA CYS A 200 39.72 27.33 -31.30
C CYS A 200 38.88 28.57 -31.61
N GLU A 201 38.36 29.26 -30.60
CA GLU A 201 37.53 30.47 -30.79
C GLU A 201 38.28 31.63 -31.45
N HIS A 202 39.61 31.67 -31.33
CA HIS A 202 40.43 32.75 -31.90
C HIS A 202 40.79 32.53 -33.38
N CYS A 203 41.10 31.29 -33.79
CA CYS A 203 41.54 31.02 -35.16
C CYS A 203 40.59 30.12 -35.97
N LEU A 204 39.55 29.60 -35.32
CA LEU A 204 38.55 28.70 -35.90
C LEU A 204 39.10 27.38 -36.47
N CYS A 205 40.35 27.01 -36.16
CA CYS A 205 40.91 25.71 -36.52
C CYS A 205 40.45 24.64 -35.53
N CYS A 206 40.18 23.42 -36.02
CA CYS A 206 39.78 22.33 -35.14
C CYS A 206 40.95 21.82 -34.28
N ALA A 207 40.66 21.08 -33.20
CA ALA A 207 41.68 20.50 -32.32
C ALA A 207 42.68 19.59 -33.05
N HIS A 208 42.31 19.05 -34.22
CA HIS A 208 43.19 18.25 -35.09
C HIS A 208 44.13 19.10 -35.98
N GLN A 209 44.21 20.41 -35.77
CA GLN A 209 45.09 21.36 -36.50
C GLN A 209 44.73 21.61 -37.98
N TYR A 210 43.60 21.12 -38.46
CA TYR A 210 43.13 21.41 -39.81
C TYR A 210 42.23 22.65 -39.84
N GLY A 211 42.39 23.46 -40.90
CA GLY A 211 41.44 24.52 -41.27
C GLY A 211 40.12 23.96 -41.82
N ARG A 212 39.41 24.70 -42.68
CA ARG A 212 38.15 24.22 -43.29
C ARG A 212 38.40 22.90 -44.04
N GLY A 213 37.76 21.82 -43.60
CA GLY A 213 37.87 20.49 -44.19
C GLY A 213 38.70 19.50 -43.36
N CYS A 214 38.34 19.30 -42.09
CA CYS A 214 38.96 18.27 -41.26
C CYS A 214 38.62 16.86 -41.82
N PRO A 215 39.60 16.02 -42.17
CA PRO A 215 39.36 14.69 -42.74
C PRO A 215 38.68 13.72 -41.75
N TYR A 216 38.64 14.06 -40.46
CA TYR A 216 37.94 13.29 -39.42
C TYR A 216 36.46 13.68 -39.26
N GLY A 217 35.87 14.40 -40.22
CA GLY A 217 34.44 14.71 -40.21
C GLY A 217 34.02 15.75 -39.17
N CYS A 218 34.95 16.58 -38.66
CA CYS A 218 34.60 17.73 -37.83
C CYS A 218 33.94 18.79 -38.73
N ASP A 219 32.63 18.64 -38.93
CA ASP A 219 31.87 19.42 -39.88
C ASP A 219 31.82 20.91 -39.46
N ALA A 220 32.03 21.82 -40.41
CA ALA A 220 32.06 23.27 -40.16
C ALA A 220 30.72 23.84 -39.64
N LYS A 221 29.68 22.99 -39.54
CA LYS A 221 28.39 23.30 -38.92
C LYS A 221 28.45 23.56 -37.42
N ALA A 222 29.44 23.03 -36.69
CA ALA A 222 29.56 23.30 -35.25
C ALA A 222 29.94 24.76 -34.95
N THR A 223 30.76 25.37 -35.81
CA THR A 223 31.09 26.81 -35.74
C THR A 223 29.86 27.68 -35.99
N ALA A 224 28.90 27.20 -36.77
CA ALA A 224 27.64 27.88 -37.05
C ALA A 224 26.61 27.81 -35.91
N ILE A 225 26.82 27.00 -34.85
CA ILE A 225 25.88 26.94 -33.73
C ILE A 225 26.27 27.95 -32.64
N LEU A 226 27.57 28.15 -32.38
CA LEU A 226 28.04 29.18 -31.46
C LEU A 226 28.13 30.58 -32.10
N SER A 227 28.30 30.66 -33.43
CA SER A 227 28.21 31.95 -34.13
C SER A 227 26.78 32.38 -34.47
N LYS A 228 25.77 31.49 -34.38
CA LYS A 228 24.37 31.85 -34.68
C LYS A 228 23.80 32.91 -33.73
N ASP A 229 24.25 32.94 -32.50
CA ASP A 229 23.84 33.97 -31.53
C ASP A 229 24.56 35.31 -31.76
N ALA A 230 25.73 35.30 -32.42
CA ALA A 230 26.45 36.50 -32.85
C ALA A 230 26.02 37.00 -34.26
N ILE A 231 25.54 36.11 -35.15
CA ILE A 231 25.12 36.42 -36.52
C ILE A 231 23.81 37.20 -36.57
N LEU A 232 22.97 37.16 -35.52
CA LEU A 232 21.77 38.01 -35.42
C LEU A 232 22.12 39.51 -35.47
N TYR A 233 23.34 39.90 -35.11
CA TYR A 233 23.82 41.29 -35.18
C TYR A 233 24.45 41.66 -36.53
N GLU A 234 25.14 40.72 -37.20
CA GLU A 234 25.82 40.99 -38.48
C GLU A 234 24.85 41.02 -39.68
N GLY A 235 23.63 40.52 -39.50
CA GLY A 235 22.60 40.50 -40.55
C GLY A 235 21.98 41.86 -40.89
N ILE A 236 22.17 42.90 -40.07
CA ILE A 236 21.63 44.24 -40.32
C ILE A 236 22.70 45.08 -41.02
N LYS A 237 22.74 45.07 -42.35
CA LYS A 237 23.74 45.86 -43.10
C LYS A 237 23.46 47.35 -42.95
N SER A 238 24.52 48.15 -42.85
CA SER A 238 24.48 49.62 -42.84
C SER A 238 24.02 50.18 -44.19
N GLY A 239 22.73 50.05 -44.47
CA GLY A 239 22.07 50.45 -45.71
C GLY A 239 20.61 50.01 -45.82
N GLU A 240 20.14 49.16 -44.91
CA GLU A 240 18.77 48.64 -44.88
C GLU A 240 17.73 49.70 -44.48
N SER A 241 16.54 49.55 -45.06
CA SER A 241 15.37 50.38 -44.80
C SER A 241 14.94 50.29 -43.33
N SER A 242 14.26 51.32 -42.82
CA SER A 242 13.74 51.30 -41.44
C SER A 242 12.81 50.09 -41.16
N LEU A 243 12.16 49.55 -42.19
CA LEU A 243 11.29 48.38 -42.09
C LEU A 243 12.09 47.09 -41.83
N GLU A 244 13.18 46.87 -42.56
CA GLU A 244 14.06 45.70 -42.37
C GLU A 244 14.71 45.70 -40.99
N LYS A 245 15.12 46.88 -40.50
CA LYS A 245 15.63 47.04 -39.12
C LYS A 245 14.58 46.68 -38.06
N LEU A 246 13.32 47.10 -38.25
CA LEU A 246 12.23 46.74 -37.35
C LEU A 246 11.90 45.23 -37.40
N GLN A 247 11.97 44.60 -38.58
CA GLN A 247 11.81 43.16 -38.72
C GLN A 247 12.94 42.38 -38.05
N GLY A 248 14.19 42.83 -38.18
CA GLY A 248 15.34 42.25 -37.47
C GLY A 248 15.18 42.34 -35.95
N LEU A 249 14.77 43.50 -35.44
CA LEU A 249 14.47 43.68 -34.01
C LEU A 249 13.32 42.77 -33.53
N ALA A 250 12.27 42.60 -34.33
CA ALA A 250 11.16 41.70 -34.00
C ALA A 250 11.62 40.23 -33.92
N GLN A 251 12.46 39.78 -34.86
CA GLN A 251 13.04 38.43 -34.85
C GLN A 251 13.98 38.21 -33.66
N MET A 252 14.80 39.21 -33.31
CA MET A 252 15.63 39.18 -32.10
C MET A 252 14.77 39.06 -30.83
N ALA A 253 13.70 39.86 -30.74
CA ALA A 253 12.77 39.80 -29.61
C ALA A 253 12.07 38.44 -29.50
N GLU A 254 11.70 37.83 -30.63
CA GLU A 254 11.10 36.49 -30.65
C GLU A 254 12.08 35.38 -30.24
N ALA A 255 13.32 35.41 -30.76
CA ALA A 255 14.39 34.48 -30.38
C ALA A 255 14.71 34.60 -28.88
N LEU A 256 14.76 35.83 -28.38
CA LEU A 256 14.94 36.10 -26.96
C LEU A 256 13.77 35.56 -26.12
N ALA A 257 12.53 35.85 -26.51
CA ALA A 257 11.35 35.34 -25.80
C ALA A 257 11.37 33.80 -25.74
N LYS A 258 11.84 33.13 -26.80
CA LYS A 258 12.03 31.68 -26.82
C LYS A 258 13.13 31.22 -25.85
N ALA A 259 14.27 31.93 -25.79
CA ALA A 259 15.33 31.64 -24.81
C ALA A 259 14.86 31.83 -23.37
N CYS A 260 14.18 32.95 -23.06
CA CYS A 260 13.62 33.19 -21.72
C CYS A 260 12.58 32.14 -21.32
N ARG A 261 11.73 31.67 -22.25
CA ARG A 261 10.80 30.56 -21.98
C ARG A 261 11.55 29.26 -21.68
N LYS A 262 12.62 28.96 -22.42
CA LYS A 262 13.47 27.79 -22.17
C LYS A 262 14.14 27.86 -20.80
N ASP A 263 14.68 29.02 -20.43
CA ASP A 263 15.31 29.24 -19.12
C ASP A 263 14.28 29.16 -17.99
N ALA A 264 13.08 29.71 -18.18
CA ALA A 264 11.98 29.58 -17.22
C ALA A 264 11.57 28.11 -17.00
N SER A 265 11.46 27.32 -18.07
CA SER A 265 11.20 25.88 -17.97
C SER A 265 12.34 25.14 -17.29
N ALA A 266 13.60 25.45 -17.62
CA ALA A 266 14.77 24.85 -16.96
C ALA A 266 14.80 25.18 -15.46
N ARG A 267 14.46 26.41 -15.09
CA ARG A 267 14.33 26.87 -13.70
C ARG A 267 13.25 26.10 -12.95
N GLU A 268 12.09 25.89 -13.58
CA GLU A 268 11.01 25.10 -12.98
C GLU A 268 11.44 23.64 -12.74
N VAL A 269 12.16 23.04 -13.69
CA VAL A 269 12.72 21.68 -13.53
C VAL A 269 13.73 21.62 -12.37
N VAL A 270 14.66 22.57 -12.30
CA VAL A 270 15.65 22.65 -11.20
C VAL A 270 14.95 22.86 -9.86
N SER A 271 13.93 23.70 -9.80
CA SER A 271 13.14 23.94 -8.59
C SER A 271 12.40 22.68 -8.12
N LYS A 272 11.78 21.93 -9.05
CA LYS A 272 11.11 20.66 -8.76
C LYS A 272 12.11 19.59 -8.27
N GLU A 273 13.27 19.47 -8.91
CA GLU A 273 14.32 18.54 -8.49
C GLU A 273 14.91 18.92 -7.12
N LEU A 274 15.12 20.21 -6.85
CA LEU A 274 15.55 20.69 -5.53
C LEU A 274 14.50 20.38 -4.46
N ALA A 275 13.21 20.64 -4.72
CA ALA A 275 12.14 20.34 -3.79
C ALA A 275 12.05 18.82 -3.49
N LYS A 276 12.19 17.98 -4.52
CA LYS A 276 12.27 16.52 -4.40
C LYS A 276 13.46 16.11 -3.52
N LYS A 277 14.65 16.67 -3.77
CA LYS A 277 15.86 16.38 -3.01
C LYS A 277 15.74 16.83 -1.54
N MET A 278 15.15 18.00 -1.28
CA MET A 278 14.91 18.48 0.08
C MET A 278 13.94 17.57 0.86
N LYS A 279 12.92 17.03 0.19
CA LYS A 279 12.04 16.01 0.78
C LYS A 279 12.83 14.75 1.16
N LEU A 280 13.68 14.26 0.26
CA LEU A 280 14.51 13.07 0.53
C LEU A 280 15.52 13.32 1.67
N LEU A 281 16.10 14.52 1.75
CA LEU A 281 17.00 14.90 2.84
C LEU A 281 16.25 14.96 4.18
N LYS A 282 14.99 15.39 4.19
CA LYS A 282 14.16 15.33 5.40
C LYS A 282 13.97 13.88 5.87
N ASP A 283 13.62 12.97 4.97
CA ASP A 283 13.47 11.54 5.29
C ASP A 283 14.79 10.93 5.77
N PHE A 284 15.91 11.34 5.18
CA PHE A 284 17.26 10.98 5.64
C PHE A 284 17.55 11.50 7.05
N ALA A 285 17.18 12.76 7.35
CA ALA A 285 17.36 13.35 8.68
C ALA A 285 16.59 12.55 9.74
N GLU A 286 15.35 12.17 9.46
CA GLU A 286 14.52 11.35 10.33
C GLU A 286 15.20 10.00 10.62
N ALA A 287 15.68 9.31 9.58
CA ALA A 287 16.39 8.04 9.73
C ALA A 287 17.68 8.18 10.55
N VAL A 288 18.48 9.23 10.29
CA VAL A 288 19.72 9.51 11.05
C VAL A 288 19.42 9.82 12.52
N ASN A 289 18.29 10.46 12.83
CA ASN A 289 17.88 10.73 14.21
C ASN A 289 17.31 9.48 14.92
N GLU A 290 16.72 8.55 14.18
CA GLU A 290 16.10 7.33 14.70
C GLU A 290 17.15 6.26 15.04
N VAL A 291 18.09 6.00 14.11
CA VAL A 291 19.07 4.91 14.23
C VAL A 291 19.82 4.92 15.57
N PRO A 292 20.40 6.04 16.07
CA PRO A 292 21.08 6.06 17.36
C PRO A 292 20.16 5.71 18.53
N LYS A 293 18.89 6.11 18.50
CA LYS A 293 17.94 5.84 19.58
C LYS A 293 17.65 4.34 19.67
N VAL A 294 17.29 3.74 18.54
CA VAL A 294 16.99 2.32 18.45
C VAL A 294 18.22 1.48 18.76
N LEU A 295 19.38 1.87 18.24
CA LEU A 295 20.63 1.17 18.49
C LEU A 295 21.02 1.21 19.97
N ARG A 296 20.89 2.35 20.66
CA ARG A 296 21.16 2.41 22.11
C ARG A 296 20.27 1.44 22.90
N GLN A 297 18.98 1.37 22.58
CA GLN A 297 18.07 0.40 23.20
C GLN A 297 18.50 -1.04 22.92
N PHE A 298 18.80 -1.34 21.65
CA PHE A 298 19.30 -2.65 21.23
C PHE A 298 20.56 -3.07 21.99
N LEU A 299 21.52 -2.16 22.16
CA LEU A 299 22.74 -2.41 22.92
C LEU A 299 22.48 -2.66 24.40
N LEU A 300 21.54 -1.92 25.00
CA LEU A 300 21.17 -2.10 26.39
C LEU A 300 20.44 -3.44 26.63
N ILE A 301 19.55 -3.84 25.71
CA ILE A 301 18.89 -5.16 25.73
C ILE A 301 19.92 -6.28 25.57
N ARG A 302 20.99 -6.04 24.83
CA ARG A 302 22.09 -6.99 24.64
C ARG A 302 23.28 -6.79 25.58
N ALA A 303 23.14 -6.00 26.64
CA ALA A 303 24.24 -5.72 27.58
C ALA A 303 24.86 -7.01 28.14
N GLY A 304 24.07 -8.07 28.27
CA GLY A 304 24.52 -9.42 28.67
C GLY A 304 25.57 -10.08 27.76
N SER A 305 25.61 -9.70 26.49
CA SER A 305 26.53 -10.24 25.49
C SER A 305 27.77 -9.35 25.28
N ILE A 306 27.81 -8.18 25.92
CA ILE A 306 28.90 -7.20 25.75
C ILE A 306 29.90 -7.42 26.89
N GLY A 307 31.17 -7.67 26.53
CA GLY A 307 32.21 -7.99 27.51
C GLY A 307 32.52 -6.86 28.49
N ASP A 308 32.68 -5.63 27.98
CA ASP A 308 32.85 -4.43 28.81
C ASP A 308 31.74 -3.42 28.52
N ILE A 309 30.73 -3.41 29.40
CA ILE A 309 29.58 -2.51 29.29
C ILE A 309 29.88 -1.08 29.77
N SER A 310 31.02 -0.84 30.43
CA SER A 310 31.35 0.48 31.00
C SER A 310 31.49 1.55 29.90
N GLU A 311 31.94 1.13 28.71
CA GLU A 311 31.99 1.98 27.51
C GLU A 311 30.61 2.53 27.12
N LEU A 312 29.51 1.80 27.41
CA LEU A 312 28.15 2.21 27.03
C LEU A 312 27.73 3.52 27.71
N LYS A 313 28.23 3.83 28.91
CA LYS A 313 27.90 5.08 29.62
C LYS A 313 28.29 6.35 28.87
N ALA A 314 29.29 6.27 27.99
CA ALA A 314 29.65 7.38 27.11
C ALA A 314 28.57 7.66 26.05
N TRP A 315 27.71 6.68 25.76
CA TRP A 315 26.73 6.70 24.67
C TRP A 315 25.28 6.77 25.15
N VAL A 316 24.98 6.15 26.30
CA VAL A 316 23.62 6.10 26.85
C VAL A 316 23.44 7.07 27.99
N SER A 317 22.29 7.72 28.02
CA SER A 317 21.84 8.47 29.21
C SER A 317 21.42 7.50 30.30
N LYS A 318 21.43 7.97 31.56
CA LYS A 318 20.96 7.14 32.68
C LYS A 318 19.47 6.80 32.50
N GLU A 319 18.69 7.76 32.03
CA GLU A 319 17.25 7.61 31.81
C GLU A 319 16.93 6.59 30.71
N GLU A 320 17.73 6.49 29.65
CA GLU A 320 17.59 5.44 28.64
C GLU A 320 17.90 4.06 29.23
N ALA A 321 18.99 3.94 30.00
CA ALA A 321 19.35 2.69 30.66
C ALA A 321 18.26 2.26 31.68
N ASP A 322 17.74 3.19 32.47
CA ASP A 322 16.69 2.93 33.47
C ASP A 322 15.40 2.42 32.78
N ARG A 323 15.03 3.03 31.64
CA ARG A 323 13.86 2.57 30.85
C ARG A 323 14.03 1.15 30.33
N VAL A 324 15.17 0.85 29.70
CA VAL A 324 15.42 -0.50 29.17
C VAL A 324 15.50 -1.53 30.30
N HIS A 325 16.15 -1.20 31.42
CA HIS A 325 16.18 -2.06 32.59
C HIS A 325 14.76 -2.37 33.08
N LYS A 326 13.87 -1.37 33.17
CA LYS A 326 12.47 -1.57 33.52
C LYS A 326 11.74 -2.49 32.53
N THR A 327 11.90 -2.27 31.23
CA THR A 327 11.31 -3.12 30.18
C THR A 327 11.78 -4.57 30.30
N LEU A 328 13.05 -4.82 30.58
CA LEU A 328 13.59 -6.17 30.75
C LEU A 328 13.03 -6.87 32.00
N GLU A 329 12.82 -6.13 33.09
CA GLU A 329 12.20 -6.67 34.31
C GLU A 329 10.71 -7.01 34.08
N GLU A 330 9.96 -6.11 33.42
CA GLU A 330 8.56 -6.33 33.03
C GLU A 330 8.43 -7.55 32.13
N PHE A 331 9.23 -7.63 31.07
CA PHE A 331 9.28 -8.79 30.17
C PHE A 331 9.56 -10.09 30.93
N ARG A 332 10.48 -10.07 31.90
CA ARG A 332 10.81 -11.27 32.67
C ARG A 332 9.61 -11.78 33.47
N ASP A 333 8.83 -10.88 34.05
CA ASP A 333 7.63 -11.20 34.82
C ASP A 333 6.53 -11.73 33.89
N GLU A 334 6.30 -11.09 32.75
CA GLU A 334 5.32 -11.53 31.75
C GLU A 334 5.66 -12.89 31.13
N VAL A 335 6.94 -13.17 30.86
CA VAL A 335 7.38 -14.51 30.40
C VAL A 335 7.02 -15.59 31.43
N ASN A 336 7.12 -15.30 32.73
CA ASN A 336 6.75 -16.26 33.76
C ASN A 336 5.24 -16.52 33.76
N GLU A 337 4.42 -15.48 33.57
CA GLU A 337 2.97 -15.61 33.43
C GLU A 337 2.60 -16.43 32.20
N GLU A 338 3.19 -16.13 31.04
CA GLU A 338 2.96 -16.84 29.79
C GLU A 338 3.34 -18.34 29.90
N LYS A 339 4.47 -18.65 30.54
CA LYS A 339 4.86 -20.04 30.83
C LYS A 339 3.85 -20.76 31.70
N VAL A 340 3.22 -20.07 32.65
CA VAL A 340 2.13 -20.64 33.47
C VAL A 340 0.90 -20.88 32.62
N MET A 341 0.51 -19.93 31.77
CA MET A 341 -0.63 -20.03 30.87
C MET A 341 -0.50 -21.20 29.88
N ARG A 342 0.68 -21.35 29.23
CA ARG A 342 0.96 -22.48 28.34
C ARG A 342 0.84 -23.82 29.06
N ARG A 343 1.36 -23.94 30.29
CA ARG A 343 1.23 -25.16 31.10
C ARG A 343 -0.21 -25.46 31.50
N LEU A 344 -1.01 -24.44 31.79
CA LEU A 344 -2.43 -24.60 32.10
C LEU A 344 -3.22 -25.06 30.86
N ASN A 345 -2.94 -24.48 29.70
CA ASN A 345 -3.56 -24.85 28.43
C ASN A 345 -3.21 -26.29 28.02
N MET A 346 -1.95 -26.70 28.16
CA MET A 346 -1.54 -28.10 27.93
C MET A 346 -2.26 -29.07 28.86
N LYS A 347 -2.41 -28.73 30.16
CA LYS A 347 -3.17 -29.57 31.11
C LYS A 347 -4.65 -29.64 30.77
N ARG A 348 -5.24 -28.52 30.30
CA ARG A 348 -6.63 -28.46 29.87
C ARG A 348 -6.87 -29.32 28.65
N ALA A 349 -6.04 -29.19 27.61
CA ALA A 349 -6.09 -30.03 26.41
C ALA A 349 -5.94 -31.53 26.72
N ALA A 350 -4.99 -31.89 27.61
CA ALA A 350 -4.83 -33.28 28.05
C ALA A 350 -6.05 -33.80 28.84
N SER A 351 -6.69 -32.95 29.63
CA SER A 351 -7.90 -33.31 30.37
C SER A 351 -9.11 -33.49 29.46
N GLU A 352 -9.28 -32.63 28.43
CA GLU A 352 -10.40 -32.68 27.48
C GLU A 352 -10.28 -33.87 26.51
N GLY A 353 -9.06 -34.23 26.10
CA GLY A 353 -8.82 -35.44 25.30
C GLY A 353 -9.18 -36.75 26.02
N SER A 354 -8.99 -36.80 27.34
CA SER A 354 -9.28 -37.98 28.18
C SER A 354 -10.77 -38.34 28.25
N TRP A 355 -11.68 -37.37 28.06
CA TRP A 355 -13.14 -37.62 28.08
C TRP A 355 -13.68 -38.15 26.74
N SER A 356 -12.96 -37.98 25.64
CA SER A 356 -13.43 -38.38 24.30
C SER A 356 -13.37 -39.89 24.03
N CYS A 357 -12.61 -40.65 24.83
CA CYS A 357 -12.41 -42.10 24.62
C CYS A 357 -13.49 -43.01 25.25
N ILE A 358 -14.55 -42.48 25.87
CA ILE A 358 -15.56 -43.31 26.57
C ILE A 358 -16.86 -43.53 25.76
N SER A 359 -17.07 -42.88 24.61
CA SER A 359 -18.40 -42.87 23.95
C SER A 359 -18.63 -43.80 22.75
N LYS A 360 -17.75 -44.77 22.43
CA LYS A 360 -18.02 -45.76 21.35
C LYS A 360 -17.84 -47.22 21.79
N GLY A 361 -18.81 -47.71 22.55
CA GLY A 361 -19.01 -49.14 22.84
C GLY A 361 -20.08 -49.78 21.94
N SER A 362 -19.63 -50.42 20.86
CA SER A 362 -20.16 -51.64 20.23
C SER A 362 -21.69 -51.86 20.08
N SER A 363 -22.20 -51.70 18.85
CA SER A 363 -23.32 -52.49 18.34
C SER A 363 -22.81 -53.80 17.71
N LYS A 364 -22.94 -54.91 18.44
CA LYS A 364 -22.99 -56.26 17.85
C LYS A 364 -24.24 -56.94 18.37
N GLU A 365 -25.18 -57.14 17.45
CA GLU A 365 -26.46 -57.79 17.66
C GLU A 365 -26.29 -59.27 17.27
N GLU A 366 -26.27 -60.17 18.26
CA GLU A 366 -26.41 -61.61 18.01
C GLU A 366 -27.43 -62.21 18.99
N LYS A 367 -28.44 -62.85 18.40
CA LYS A 367 -29.59 -63.46 19.04
C LYS A 367 -29.16 -64.64 19.92
N LYS A 368 -29.59 -64.69 21.19
CA LYS A 368 -30.14 -65.92 21.80
C LYS A 368 -30.85 -65.68 23.14
N LYS A 369 -31.99 -66.36 23.25
CA LYS A 369 -32.89 -66.50 24.39
C LYS A 369 -32.16 -66.94 25.66
N ASN A 370 -32.51 -66.34 26.81
CA ASN A 370 -32.97 -67.09 27.98
C ASN A 370 -33.61 -66.21 29.05
N LYS A 371 -34.80 -66.66 29.49
CA LYS A 371 -35.49 -66.28 30.73
C LYS A 371 -34.61 -66.61 31.94
N VAL A 372 -34.58 -65.75 32.98
CA VAL A 372 -34.82 -66.06 34.41
C VAL A 372 -34.94 -64.75 35.23
N ASN A 373 -35.84 -64.79 36.20
CA ASN A 373 -36.25 -63.77 37.19
C ASN A 373 -35.14 -63.21 38.10
N MET A 374 -35.25 -61.95 38.54
CA MET A 374 -35.60 -61.53 39.92
C MET A 374 -35.25 -60.05 40.22
N SER A 375 -36.28 -59.28 40.59
CA SER A 375 -36.38 -58.29 41.69
C SER A 375 -35.49 -57.01 41.77
N PRO A 376 -35.99 -55.96 42.48
CA PRO A 376 -35.67 -54.56 42.17
C PRO A 376 -34.69 -53.93 43.16
N VAL A 377 -33.75 -53.12 42.68
CA VAL A 377 -32.90 -52.26 43.52
C VAL A 377 -32.72 -50.86 42.93
N ARG A 378 -33.37 -49.92 43.62
CA ARG A 378 -32.97 -48.54 43.96
C ARG A 378 -32.29 -47.66 42.89
N SER A 379 -33.06 -46.64 42.48
CA SER A 379 -32.73 -45.21 42.55
C SER A 379 -31.27 -44.88 42.93
N ASN A 380 -30.53 -44.29 42.00
CA ASN A 380 -29.53 -43.29 42.34
C ASN A 380 -29.70 -42.02 41.50
N ARG A 381 -29.77 -40.93 42.25
CA ARG A 381 -29.94 -39.54 41.83
C ARG A 381 -28.78 -39.12 40.93
N ILE A 382 -29.09 -38.59 39.75
CA ILE A 382 -28.17 -37.73 39.02
C ILE A 382 -28.24 -36.35 39.69
N ALA A 383 -27.11 -35.93 40.25
CA ALA A 383 -26.93 -34.61 40.82
C ALA A 383 -26.99 -33.56 39.71
N TYR A 384 -28.02 -32.72 39.74
CA TYR A 384 -28.04 -31.45 39.03
C TYR A 384 -26.87 -30.58 39.52
N CYS A 385 -26.02 -30.15 38.61
CA CYS A 385 -24.96 -29.18 38.88
C CYS A 385 -25.55 -27.75 38.80
N PRO A 386 -25.68 -27.00 39.91
CA PRO A 386 -26.18 -25.63 39.86
C PRO A 386 -24.98 -24.69 39.83
N ARG A 387 -24.42 -24.41 38.65
CA ARG A 387 -23.35 -23.42 38.50
C ARG A 387 -23.58 -22.31 37.46
N VAL A 388 -24.74 -22.25 36.82
CA VAL A 388 -25.09 -21.15 35.90
C VAL A 388 -25.82 -19.99 36.61
N GLY A 389 -26.27 -20.17 37.85
CA GLY A 389 -27.06 -19.16 38.58
C GLY A 389 -26.25 -18.07 39.31
N LEU A 390 -24.93 -18.22 39.47
CA LEU A 390 -24.11 -17.30 40.26
C LEU A 390 -23.55 -16.11 39.46
N THR A 391 -23.27 -16.28 38.17
CA THR A 391 -22.71 -15.22 37.30
C THR A 391 -23.72 -14.10 37.01
N LEU A 392 -24.99 -14.46 36.77
CA LEU A 392 -26.11 -13.52 36.57
C LEU A 392 -26.39 -12.62 37.79
N LYS A 393 -26.08 -13.10 39.01
CA LYS A 393 -26.33 -12.36 40.25
C LYS A 393 -25.28 -11.26 40.49
N TYR A 394 -24.01 -11.51 40.12
CA TYR A 394 -22.95 -10.51 40.19
C TYR A 394 -23.08 -9.46 39.08
N LEU A 395 -23.52 -9.85 37.88
CA LEU A 395 -23.79 -8.92 36.78
C LEU A 395 -24.93 -7.93 37.12
N ARG A 396 -26.01 -8.40 37.76
CA ARG A 396 -27.10 -7.52 38.25
C ARG A 396 -26.65 -6.52 39.32
N VAL A 397 -25.69 -6.89 40.18
CA VAL A 397 -25.17 -6.01 41.24
C VAL A 397 -24.15 -5.01 40.67
N ALA A 398 -23.34 -5.40 39.70
CA ALA A 398 -22.41 -4.50 39.02
C ALA A 398 -23.13 -3.45 38.14
N LEU A 399 -24.15 -3.88 37.39
CA LEU A 399 -24.98 -2.97 36.57
C LEU A 399 -25.88 -2.08 37.45
N GLY A 400 -26.39 -2.59 38.57
CA GLY A 400 -27.12 -1.79 39.55
C GLY A 400 -26.32 -0.62 40.13
N ARG A 401 -24.99 -0.80 40.31
CA ARG A 401 -24.09 0.27 40.80
C ARG A 401 -23.70 1.30 39.74
N LEU A 402 -23.75 0.95 38.45
CA LEU A 402 -23.54 1.90 37.34
C LEU A 402 -24.81 2.71 37.03
N CYS A 403 -26.00 2.18 37.33
CA CYS A 403 -27.27 2.87 37.13
C CYS A 403 -27.57 3.95 38.18
N GLU A 404 -27.11 3.82 39.44
CA GLU A 404 -27.42 4.80 40.50
C GLU A 404 -26.72 6.17 40.33
N SER A 405 -25.63 6.25 39.56
CA SER A 405 -24.92 7.52 39.30
C SER A 405 -25.46 8.32 38.10
N SER A 406 -26.50 7.84 37.41
CA SER A 406 -26.89 8.36 36.09
C SER A 406 -28.31 8.95 35.99
N TRP A 407 -29.06 9.02 37.09
CA TRP A 407 -30.50 9.36 37.03
C TRP A 407 -30.86 10.85 36.99
N VAL A 408 -29.87 11.77 36.91
CA VAL A 408 -30.12 13.22 36.85
C VAL A 408 -29.58 13.82 35.54
N VAL A 409 -30.09 13.39 34.38
CA VAL A 409 -30.14 14.23 33.18
C VAL A 409 -31.31 13.77 32.30
N LEU A 410 -32.48 14.41 32.46
CA LEU A 410 -33.55 14.35 31.47
C LEU A 410 -33.47 15.61 30.59
N LYS A 411 -33.43 15.35 29.27
CA LYS A 411 -33.17 16.23 28.11
C LYS A 411 -31.67 16.36 27.77
N ILE A 412 -31.30 15.88 26.57
CA ILE A 412 -30.01 15.99 25.82
C ILE A 412 -29.16 14.70 25.82
N LYS A 413 -28.95 14.15 24.60
CA LYS A 413 -27.93 13.18 24.14
C LYS A 413 -27.68 11.96 25.06
N GLU A 414 -28.23 10.81 24.66
CA GLU A 414 -27.85 9.50 25.21
C GLU A 414 -26.32 9.36 25.17
N THR A 415 -25.69 9.20 26.34
CA THR A 415 -24.25 8.92 26.44
C THR A 415 -24.00 7.43 26.20
N GLY A 416 -22.79 7.06 25.76
CA GLY A 416 -22.44 5.65 25.54
C GLY A 416 -22.74 4.76 26.76
N HIS A 417 -22.47 5.26 27.97
CA HIS A 417 -22.77 4.57 29.23
C HIS A 417 -24.28 4.37 29.49
N SER A 418 -25.11 5.38 29.19
CA SER A 418 -26.57 5.26 29.37
C SER A 418 -27.19 4.28 28.37
N PHE A 419 -26.69 4.26 27.12
CA PHE A 419 -27.08 3.27 26.12
C PHE A 419 -26.68 1.86 26.56
N LEU A 420 -25.44 1.71 27.02
CA LEU A 420 -24.88 0.46 27.49
C LEU A 420 -25.71 -0.16 28.63
N ALA A 421 -26.01 0.64 29.66
CA ALA A 421 -26.78 0.20 30.82
C ALA A 421 -28.19 -0.28 30.44
N ARG A 422 -28.80 0.35 29.44
CA ARG A 422 -30.13 0.00 28.93
C ARG A 422 -30.11 -1.20 28.00
N CYS A 423 -29.11 -1.29 27.12
CA CYS A 423 -29.16 -2.18 25.95
C CYS A 423 -28.24 -3.40 26.00
N ALA A 424 -27.31 -3.49 26.97
CA ALA A 424 -26.43 -4.64 27.11
C ALA A 424 -27.18 -5.97 27.29
N PHE A 425 -28.24 -5.99 28.10
CA PHE A 425 -29.07 -7.19 28.29
C PHE A 425 -29.79 -7.61 27.01
N SER A 426 -30.29 -6.65 26.24
CA SER A 426 -30.94 -6.91 24.95
C SER A 426 -29.95 -7.51 23.95
N ALA A 427 -28.72 -7.01 23.90
CA ALA A 427 -27.67 -7.58 23.05
C ALA A 427 -27.23 -8.99 23.50
N LEU A 428 -27.08 -9.21 24.81
CA LEU A 428 -26.75 -10.53 25.36
C LEU A 428 -27.86 -11.55 25.10
N ALA A 429 -29.11 -11.17 25.37
CA ALA A 429 -30.26 -12.00 25.07
C ALA A 429 -30.27 -12.33 23.57
N ALA A 430 -30.19 -11.34 22.69
CA ALA A 430 -30.20 -11.56 21.25
C ALA A 430 -29.00 -12.41 20.76
N ALA A 431 -27.83 -12.29 21.38
CA ALA A 431 -26.71 -13.19 21.15
C ALA A 431 -27.06 -14.65 21.53
N GLU A 432 -27.61 -14.89 22.71
CA GLU A 432 -28.08 -16.23 23.09
C GLU A 432 -29.17 -16.76 22.13
N ALA A 433 -30.03 -15.89 21.59
CA ALA A 433 -31.04 -16.26 20.59
C ALA A 433 -30.45 -16.77 19.28
N ALA A 434 -29.42 -16.09 18.77
CA ALA A 434 -28.80 -16.43 17.49
C ALA A 434 -28.18 -17.84 17.48
N THR A 435 -28.01 -18.48 18.64
CA THR A 435 -27.65 -19.91 18.78
C THR A 435 -28.84 -20.88 18.58
N GLY A 436 -30.00 -20.39 18.14
CA GLY A 436 -31.18 -21.20 17.83
C GLY A 436 -32.33 -21.12 18.85
N LYS A 437 -32.31 -20.13 19.77
CA LYS A 437 -33.42 -19.85 20.68
C LYS A 437 -34.22 -18.65 20.19
N LEU A 438 -35.50 -18.84 19.87
CA LEU A 438 -36.41 -17.71 19.62
C LEU A 438 -36.55 -16.86 20.88
N ILE A 439 -36.13 -15.59 20.82
CA ILE A 439 -36.41 -14.62 21.88
C ILE A 439 -37.57 -13.74 21.42
N PRO A 440 -38.65 -13.62 22.21
CA PRO A 440 -39.73 -12.70 21.90
C PRO A 440 -39.18 -11.26 21.88
N GLU A 441 -39.47 -10.52 20.81
CA GLU A 441 -39.16 -9.08 20.76
C GLU A 441 -39.85 -8.36 21.91
N SER A 442 -39.06 -7.88 22.88
CA SER A 442 -39.56 -7.00 23.92
C SER A 442 -39.64 -5.56 23.41
N ALA A 443 -40.53 -4.74 23.99
CA ALA A 443 -40.58 -3.30 23.67
C ALA A 443 -39.25 -2.59 23.97
N GLU A 444 -38.51 -3.08 24.97
CA GLU A 444 -37.19 -2.59 25.35
C GLU A 444 -36.13 -2.94 24.28
N GLN A 445 -36.17 -4.15 23.73
CA GLN A 445 -35.29 -4.56 22.63
C GLN A 445 -35.49 -3.68 21.39
N ARG A 446 -36.75 -3.41 21.01
CA ARG A 446 -37.06 -2.48 19.91
C ARG A 446 -36.49 -1.08 20.16
N GLY A 447 -36.71 -0.52 21.36
CA GLY A 447 -36.16 0.79 21.72
C GLY A 447 -34.62 0.84 21.75
N CYS A 448 -33.95 -0.31 21.90
CA CYS A 448 -32.50 -0.43 21.79
C CYS A 448 -32.03 -0.53 20.34
N VAL A 449 -32.75 -1.26 19.48
CA VAL A 449 -32.48 -1.34 18.04
C VAL A 449 -32.64 0.05 17.40
N ASP A 450 -33.70 0.79 17.72
CA ASP A 450 -33.93 2.15 17.19
C ASP A 450 -32.82 3.14 17.60
N SER A 451 -32.29 3.01 18.82
CA SER A 451 -31.13 3.81 19.24
C SER A 451 -29.85 3.35 18.54
N ALA A 452 -29.66 2.04 18.38
CA ALA A 452 -28.50 1.49 17.69
C ALA A 452 -28.47 1.91 16.20
N GLU A 453 -29.63 1.99 15.54
CA GLU A 453 -29.72 2.40 14.13
C GLU A 453 -29.18 3.83 13.94
N ARG A 454 -29.57 4.75 14.83
CA ARG A 454 -29.11 6.14 14.84
C ARG A 454 -27.62 6.29 15.17
N LEU A 455 -27.03 5.31 15.85
CA LEU A 455 -25.63 5.31 16.29
C LEU A 455 -24.72 4.45 15.40
N SER A 456 -25.28 3.72 14.44
CA SER A 456 -24.57 2.70 13.67
C SER A 456 -23.46 3.28 12.81
N GLU A 457 -23.71 4.41 12.13
CA GLU A 457 -22.70 5.13 11.35
C GLU A 457 -21.53 5.63 12.23
N GLU A 458 -21.83 6.12 13.44
CA GLU A 458 -20.80 6.53 14.40
C GLU A 458 -19.96 5.32 14.88
N ALA A 459 -20.61 4.17 15.09
CA ALA A 459 -19.99 2.94 15.55
C ALA A 459 -19.20 2.20 14.46
N LEU A 460 -19.61 2.33 13.20
CA LEU A 460 -18.81 1.88 12.06
C LEU A 460 -17.57 2.77 11.94
N GLY A 461 -17.74 4.09 12.05
CA GLY A 461 -16.68 5.10 12.04
C GLY A 461 -15.57 4.94 13.08
N THR A 462 -14.52 5.74 12.92
CA THR A 462 -13.56 6.07 14.00
C THR A 462 -14.06 7.30 14.75
N SER A 463 -15.23 7.20 15.38
CA SER A 463 -15.82 8.29 16.16
C SER A 463 -15.08 8.45 17.50
N PRO A 464 -14.76 9.68 17.94
CA PRO A 464 -14.22 9.93 19.28
C PRO A 464 -15.08 9.36 20.41
N ARG A 465 -16.39 9.14 20.16
CA ARG A 465 -17.28 8.48 21.13
C ARG A 465 -16.96 7.00 21.32
N CYS A 466 -16.57 6.30 20.26
CA CYS A 466 -16.17 4.90 20.36
C CYS A 466 -14.78 4.73 20.97
N GLU A 467 -13.91 5.74 20.87
CA GLU A 467 -12.66 5.77 21.63
C GLU A 467 -12.93 5.93 23.14
N GLN A 468 -13.95 6.71 23.50
CA GLN A 468 -14.35 6.92 24.90
C GLN A 468 -15.15 5.76 25.51
N CYS A 469 -15.90 5.01 24.69
CA CYS A 469 -16.76 3.91 25.14
C CYS A 469 -16.88 2.84 24.03
N PRO A 470 -15.82 2.04 23.80
CA PRO A 470 -15.82 1.04 22.74
C PRO A 470 -16.85 -0.06 22.98
N GLU A 471 -17.19 -0.36 24.24
CA GLU A 471 -18.22 -1.33 24.57
C GLU A 471 -19.62 -0.89 24.13
N GLY A 472 -19.90 0.41 24.24
CA GLY A 472 -21.14 1.01 23.73
C GLY A 472 -21.28 0.79 22.23
N CYS A 473 -20.19 1.03 21.49
CA CYS A 473 -20.17 0.83 20.04
C CYS A 473 -20.28 -0.65 19.67
N VAL A 474 -19.66 -1.57 20.41
CA VAL A 474 -19.88 -3.01 20.23
C VAL A 474 -21.36 -3.36 20.38
N VAL A 475 -22.03 -2.88 21.44
CA VAL A 475 -23.45 -3.18 21.66
C VAL A 475 -24.31 -2.60 20.54
N VAL A 476 -24.01 -1.39 20.06
CA VAL A 476 -24.68 -0.81 18.88
C VAL A 476 -24.54 -1.75 17.67
N LEU A 477 -23.31 -2.15 17.34
CA LEU A 477 -23.03 -2.99 16.17
C LEU A 477 -23.69 -4.36 16.28
N LEU A 478 -23.64 -5.01 17.44
CA LEU A 478 -24.28 -6.31 17.65
C LEU A 478 -25.80 -6.21 17.53
N LEU A 479 -26.42 -5.15 18.09
CA LEU A 479 -27.87 -4.95 17.97
C LEU A 479 -28.28 -4.69 16.51
N GLN A 480 -27.50 -3.92 15.76
CA GLN A 480 -27.73 -3.72 14.33
C GLN A 480 -27.56 -5.02 13.54
N ALA A 481 -26.53 -5.80 13.86
CA ALA A 481 -26.31 -7.10 13.23
C ALA A 481 -27.52 -8.02 13.45
N LEU A 482 -28.10 -8.01 14.64
CA LEU A 482 -29.23 -8.86 15.06
C LEU A 482 -30.60 -8.35 14.57
N ALA A 483 -30.75 -7.05 14.33
CA ALA A 483 -31.96 -6.43 13.80
C ALA A 483 -32.27 -6.76 12.34
N LEU A 484 -31.46 -7.61 11.71
CA LEU A 484 -31.62 -8.11 10.34
C LEU A 484 -32.08 -9.59 10.41
N PRO A 485 -33.39 -9.87 10.64
CA PRO A 485 -33.85 -11.20 11.07
C PRO A 485 -33.99 -12.23 9.95
N ASP A 486 -34.36 -11.84 8.72
CA ASP A 486 -34.88 -12.81 7.75
C ASP A 486 -33.98 -13.11 6.55
N PHE A 487 -32.87 -12.39 6.36
CA PHE A 487 -31.92 -12.59 5.24
C PHE A 487 -32.57 -12.99 3.90
N ALA A 488 -33.73 -12.37 3.63
CA ALA A 488 -34.46 -12.57 2.38
C ALA A 488 -33.65 -12.04 1.20
N GLU A 489 -32.76 -11.09 1.47
CA GLU A 489 -31.81 -10.50 0.54
C GLU A 489 -30.39 -10.76 1.06
N VAL A 490 -29.50 -11.24 0.18
CA VAL A 490 -28.07 -11.47 0.49
C VAL A 490 -27.40 -10.22 1.03
N ARG A 491 -27.82 -9.05 0.55
CA ARG A 491 -27.35 -7.74 0.99
C ARG A 491 -27.46 -7.51 2.49
N LEU A 492 -28.60 -7.89 3.10
CA LEU A 492 -28.80 -7.74 4.54
C LEU A 492 -27.84 -8.64 5.33
N CYS A 493 -27.51 -9.80 4.77
CA CYS A 493 -26.55 -10.71 5.39
C CYS A 493 -25.12 -10.14 5.36
N SER A 494 -24.70 -9.62 4.21
CA SER A 494 -23.40 -8.95 4.06
C SER A 494 -23.25 -7.78 5.03
N TYR A 495 -24.29 -6.98 5.28
CA TYR A 495 -24.24 -5.91 6.30
C TYR A 495 -24.14 -6.46 7.73
N SER A 496 -24.87 -7.52 8.05
CA SER A 496 -24.80 -8.15 9.37
C SER A 496 -23.37 -8.63 9.68
N LEU A 497 -22.69 -9.24 8.72
CA LEU A 497 -21.29 -9.67 8.87
C LEU A 497 -20.35 -8.49 9.10
N MET A 498 -20.49 -7.40 8.33
CA MET A 498 -19.70 -6.18 8.54
C MET A 498 -19.83 -5.66 9.98
N TYR A 499 -21.04 -5.61 10.53
CA TYR A 499 -21.26 -5.19 11.92
C TYR A 499 -20.55 -6.12 12.92
N TYR A 500 -20.62 -7.44 12.73
CA TYR A 500 -19.91 -8.40 13.58
C TYR A 500 -18.38 -8.27 13.47
N PHE A 501 -17.83 -8.08 12.26
CA PHE A 501 -16.40 -7.87 12.08
C PHE A 501 -15.92 -6.60 12.78
N ARG A 502 -16.68 -5.51 12.67
CA ARG A 502 -16.36 -4.26 13.37
C ARG A 502 -16.45 -4.42 14.88
N ALA A 503 -17.47 -5.13 15.39
CA ALA A 503 -17.59 -5.44 16.82
C ALA A 503 -16.41 -6.29 17.32
N ASN A 504 -15.96 -7.27 16.52
CA ASN A 504 -14.79 -8.10 16.83
C ASN A 504 -13.50 -7.27 16.90
N ALA A 505 -13.32 -6.33 15.98
CA ALA A 505 -12.16 -5.44 15.97
C ALA A 505 -12.08 -4.61 17.27
N TYR A 506 -13.20 -4.10 17.73
CA TYR A 506 -13.29 -3.39 19.02
C TYR A 506 -12.87 -4.29 20.20
N PHE A 507 -13.33 -5.55 20.26
CA PHE A 507 -12.97 -6.47 21.35
C PHE A 507 -11.48 -6.83 21.44
N LYS A 508 -10.69 -6.62 20.39
CA LYS A 508 -9.24 -6.89 20.42
C LYS A 508 -8.48 -5.87 21.28
N GLU A 509 -9.04 -4.69 21.54
CA GLU A 509 -8.31 -3.57 22.15
C GLU A 509 -8.63 -3.26 23.60
N PHE A 510 -9.80 -3.68 24.05
CA PHE A 510 -10.16 -3.53 25.45
C PHE A 510 -10.33 -4.91 26.06
N GLU A 511 -9.98 -5.01 27.34
CA GLU A 511 -10.33 -6.14 28.20
C GLU A 511 -11.60 -5.79 28.97
N PRO A 512 -12.78 -6.14 28.46
CA PRO A 512 -14.00 -5.82 29.16
C PRO A 512 -14.26 -6.82 30.27
N HIS A 513 -14.36 -6.31 31.49
CA HIS A 513 -14.72 -7.15 32.64
C HIS A 513 -16.18 -7.66 32.58
N TRP A 514 -17.06 -7.01 31.80
CA TRP A 514 -18.50 -7.35 31.77
C TRP A 514 -19.04 -7.79 30.40
N THR A 515 -18.38 -7.47 29.28
CA THR A 515 -18.71 -8.08 27.96
C THR A 515 -17.90 -9.35 27.69
N TRP A 516 -17.27 -9.94 28.71
CA TRP A 516 -16.52 -11.18 28.58
C TRP A 516 -17.38 -12.28 27.92
N ASP A 517 -18.62 -12.43 28.39
CA ASP A 517 -19.57 -13.38 27.81
C ASP A 517 -19.85 -13.07 26.33
N LEU A 518 -20.05 -11.80 25.96
CA LEU A 518 -20.24 -11.42 24.55
C LEU A 518 -19.01 -11.71 23.71
N ARG A 519 -17.80 -11.44 24.23
CA ARG A 519 -16.53 -11.71 23.55
C ARG A 519 -16.31 -13.20 23.34
N GLU A 520 -16.56 -14.02 24.36
CA GLU A 520 -16.43 -15.49 24.26
C GLU A 520 -17.45 -16.10 23.29
N ASN A 521 -18.65 -15.54 23.22
CA ASN A 521 -19.69 -16.04 22.32
C ASN A 521 -19.62 -15.44 20.91
N LEU A 522 -18.94 -14.32 20.71
CA LEU A 522 -18.88 -13.63 19.41
C LEU A 522 -18.39 -14.53 18.27
N PRO A 523 -17.32 -15.36 18.42
CA PRO A 523 -16.91 -16.26 17.35
C PRO A 523 -18.02 -17.23 16.93
N ALA A 524 -18.77 -17.77 17.88
CA ALA A 524 -19.89 -18.67 17.59
C ALA A 524 -21.05 -17.93 16.87
N LEU A 525 -21.36 -16.69 17.29
CA LEU A 525 -22.35 -15.84 16.62
C LEU A 525 -21.94 -15.52 15.20
N LEU A 526 -20.68 -15.10 15.03
CA LEU A 526 -20.12 -14.76 13.74
C LEU A 526 -20.16 -15.99 12.81
N ASN A 527 -19.75 -17.16 13.28
CA ASN A 527 -19.81 -18.40 12.49
C ASN A 527 -21.25 -18.82 12.16
N ALA A 528 -22.19 -18.72 13.11
CA ALA A 528 -23.60 -18.95 12.83
C ALA A 528 -24.13 -17.98 11.76
N ARG A 529 -23.71 -16.71 11.82
CA ARG A 529 -24.08 -15.69 10.83
C ARG A 529 -23.48 -15.97 9.46
N ARG A 530 -22.22 -16.38 9.41
CA ARG A 530 -21.52 -16.78 8.18
C ARG A 530 -22.27 -17.92 7.47
N GLY A 531 -22.62 -18.98 8.20
CA GLY A 531 -23.41 -20.08 7.65
C GLY A 531 -24.81 -19.65 7.18
N GLN A 532 -25.49 -18.75 7.89
CA GLN A 532 -26.76 -18.18 7.43
C GLN A 532 -26.60 -17.37 6.13
N CYS A 533 -25.50 -16.62 5.98
CA CYS A 533 -25.17 -15.89 4.76
C CYS A 533 -24.83 -16.82 3.60
N ALA A 534 -24.03 -17.86 3.84
CA ALA A 534 -23.74 -18.88 2.85
C ALA A 534 -25.04 -19.51 2.33
N GLN A 535 -25.97 -19.86 3.22
CA GLN A 535 -27.28 -20.40 2.81
C GLN A 535 -28.13 -19.40 2.02
N ALA A 536 -28.19 -18.12 2.44
CA ALA A 536 -28.94 -17.09 1.70
C ALA A 536 -28.36 -16.89 0.29
N ARG A 537 -27.03 -16.85 0.18
CA ARG A 537 -26.29 -16.75 -1.09
C ARG A 537 -26.51 -17.96 -1.99
N SER A 538 -26.45 -19.16 -1.42
CA SER A 538 -26.74 -20.40 -2.14
C SER A 538 -28.18 -20.42 -2.67
N ARG A 539 -29.15 -19.96 -1.87
CA ARG A 539 -30.54 -19.81 -2.34
C ARG A 539 -30.66 -18.81 -3.48
N GLU A 540 -30.02 -17.65 -3.41
CA GLU A 540 -30.06 -16.65 -4.48
C GLU A 540 -29.41 -17.17 -5.77
N LEU A 541 -28.25 -17.80 -5.66
CA LEU A 541 -27.57 -18.45 -6.78
C LEU A 541 -28.40 -19.58 -7.42
N GLN A 542 -29.17 -20.33 -6.61
CA GLN A 542 -30.06 -21.40 -7.07
C GLN A 542 -31.43 -20.88 -7.53
N ALA A 543 -31.86 -19.70 -7.09
CA ALA A 543 -33.18 -19.14 -7.37
C ALA A 543 -33.36 -18.70 -8.83
N ASP A 544 -32.32 -18.78 -9.67
CA ASP A 544 -32.36 -18.36 -11.06
C ASP A 544 -33.12 -19.32 -11.99
N ARG A 545 -34.44 -19.19 -11.93
CA ARG A 545 -35.25 -18.78 -13.09
C ARG A 545 -35.45 -17.26 -13.08
N LEU A 546 -34.37 -16.47 -13.07
CA LEU A 546 -34.52 -15.06 -13.43
C LEU A 546 -35.17 -15.02 -14.81
N PRO A 547 -36.23 -14.23 -15.02
CA PRO A 547 -36.83 -14.10 -16.33
C PRO A 547 -35.72 -13.65 -17.27
N LEU A 548 -35.36 -14.52 -18.23
CA LEU A 548 -34.56 -14.15 -19.38
C LEU A 548 -35.19 -12.86 -19.90
N LEU A 549 -34.43 -11.76 -19.82
CA LEU A 549 -34.88 -10.50 -20.39
C LEU A 549 -35.17 -10.78 -21.87
N LYS A 550 -36.30 -10.28 -22.36
CA LYS A 550 -36.73 -10.50 -23.74
C LYS A 550 -35.62 -10.09 -24.71
N GLU A 551 -35.37 -10.94 -25.71
CA GLU A 551 -34.27 -10.96 -26.71
C GLU A 551 -34.16 -9.72 -27.63
N ASP A 552 -34.68 -8.55 -27.25
CA ASP A 552 -34.64 -7.33 -28.07
C ASP A 552 -33.32 -6.51 -27.88
N SER A 553 -32.31 -7.07 -27.20
CA SER A 553 -31.07 -6.36 -26.82
C SER A 553 -29.91 -6.62 -27.79
N LYS A 554 -28.79 -5.89 -27.67
CA LYS A 554 -27.54 -6.08 -28.46
C LYS A 554 -26.81 -7.37 -28.04
N GLU A 555 -27.55 -8.45 -27.88
CA GLU A 555 -27.26 -9.64 -27.08
C GLU A 555 -26.04 -10.45 -27.56
N GLY A 556 -25.55 -10.18 -28.78
CA GLY A 556 -24.32 -10.79 -29.30
C GLY A 556 -23.04 -10.02 -29.01
N GLN A 557 -23.10 -8.73 -28.68
CA GLN A 557 -21.92 -7.86 -28.61
C GLN A 557 -21.32 -7.80 -27.20
N VAL A 558 -19.99 -7.82 -27.12
CA VAL A 558 -19.22 -7.52 -25.89
C VAL A 558 -18.88 -6.02 -25.85
N ALA A 559 -18.99 -5.41 -24.68
CA ALA A 559 -18.58 -4.03 -24.45
C ALA A 559 -17.27 -3.95 -23.65
N VAL A 560 -16.37 -3.05 -24.04
CA VAL A 560 -15.25 -2.57 -23.23
C VAL A 560 -15.75 -1.38 -22.42
N LEU A 561 -15.70 -1.48 -21.10
CA LEU A 561 -16.14 -0.46 -20.15
C LEU A 561 -14.93 0.10 -19.39
N LEU A 562 -14.69 1.39 -19.58
CA LEU A 562 -13.81 2.19 -18.72
C LEU A 562 -14.66 3.16 -17.92
N ALA A 563 -14.32 3.39 -16.65
CA ALA A 563 -14.89 4.46 -15.86
C ALA A 563 -13.80 5.42 -15.40
N ALA A 564 -14.04 6.72 -15.56
CA ALA A 564 -13.06 7.75 -15.23
C ALA A 564 -13.73 9.02 -14.74
N THR A 565 -13.19 9.60 -13.67
CA THR A 565 -13.54 10.97 -13.25
C THR A 565 -12.96 12.00 -14.23
N ALA A 566 -13.43 13.25 -14.18
CA ALA A 566 -12.89 14.32 -15.03
C ALA A 566 -11.36 14.47 -14.93
N SER A 567 -10.79 14.33 -13.73
CA SER A 567 -9.33 14.41 -13.53
C SER A 567 -8.59 13.18 -14.07
N MET A 568 -9.21 12.00 -14.00
CA MET A 568 -8.69 10.78 -14.62
C MET A 568 -8.71 10.87 -16.15
N LEU A 569 -9.76 11.46 -16.75
CA LEU A 569 -9.83 11.66 -18.20
C LEU A 569 -8.66 12.50 -18.69
N GLU A 570 -8.41 13.66 -18.09
CA GLU A 570 -7.30 14.54 -18.50
C GLU A 570 -5.95 13.82 -18.39
N ARG A 571 -5.77 13.02 -17.32
CA ARG A 571 -4.54 12.28 -17.08
C ARG A 571 -4.38 11.12 -18.06
N TYR A 572 -5.39 10.28 -18.21
CA TYR A 572 -5.32 8.98 -18.90
C TYR A 572 -5.82 9.01 -20.34
N GLN A 573 -6.13 10.18 -20.91
CA GLN A 573 -6.72 10.32 -22.24
C GLN A 573 -6.00 9.48 -23.33
N PRO A 574 -4.65 9.42 -23.40
CA PRO A 574 -3.97 8.59 -24.40
C PRO A 574 -4.30 7.10 -24.29
N PHE A 575 -4.38 6.55 -23.08
CA PHE A 575 -4.70 5.13 -22.86
C PHE A 575 -6.17 4.85 -23.13
N ILE A 576 -7.06 5.76 -22.72
CA ILE A 576 -8.50 5.69 -23.04
C ILE A 576 -8.69 5.68 -24.57
N ASN A 577 -7.96 6.51 -25.30
CA ASN A 577 -8.01 6.53 -26.77
C ASN A 577 -7.50 5.24 -27.40
N LEU A 578 -6.45 4.63 -26.83
CA LEU A 578 -5.99 3.30 -27.24
C LEU A 578 -7.11 2.26 -27.07
N TRP A 579 -7.74 2.19 -25.91
CA TRP A 579 -8.85 1.25 -25.65
C TRP A 579 -10.05 1.47 -26.58
N ARG A 580 -10.40 2.73 -26.86
CA ARG A 580 -11.45 3.08 -27.82
C ARG A 580 -11.16 2.49 -29.21
N CYS A 581 -9.93 2.65 -29.69
CA CYS A 581 -9.54 2.18 -31.01
C CYS A 581 -9.34 0.66 -31.07
N TYR A 582 -8.88 0.06 -29.97
CA TYR A 582 -8.82 -1.39 -29.81
C TYR A 582 -10.23 -2.00 -29.90
N ALA A 583 -11.18 -1.47 -29.14
CA ALA A 583 -12.56 -1.93 -29.19
C ALA A 583 -13.14 -1.86 -30.61
N LEU A 584 -12.91 -0.75 -31.31
CA LEU A 584 -13.31 -0.59 -32.71
C LEU A 584 -12.67 -1.63 -33.63
N SER A 585 -11.36 -1.92 -33.51
CA SER A 585 -10.68 -2.91 -34.37
C SER A 585 -11.14 -4.35 -34.14
N HIS A 586 -11.68 -4.64 -32.95
CA HIS A 586 -12.19 -5.97 -32.57
C HIS A 586 -13.71 -6.09 -32.66
N GLY A 587 -14.41 -5.09 -33.21
CA GLY A 587 -15.89 -5.11 -33.32
C GLY A 587 -16.62 -5.04 -31.98
N LEU A 588 -15.93 -4.59 -30.92
CA LEU A 588 -16.47 -4.44 -29.58
C LEU A 588 -17.16 -3.07 -29.42
N ALA A 589 -18.17 -3.01 -28.55
CA ALA A 589 -18.67 -1.72 -28.11
C ALA A 589 -17.63 -1.06 -27.18
N PHE A 590 -17.50 0.26 -27.23
CA PHE A 590 -16.68 1.02 -26.28
C PHE A 590 -17.58 1.94 -25.46
N ILE A 591 -17.44 1.88 -24.15
CA ILE A 591 -18.20 2.69 -23.20
C ILE A 591 -17.22 3.36 -22.25
N LEU A 592 -17.32 4.68 -22.17
CA LEU A 592 -16.59 5.50 -21.21
C LEU A 592 -17.60 6.10 -20.24
N GLU A 593 -17.67 5.54 -19.03
CA GLU A 593 -18.49 6.07 -17.96
C GLU A 593 -17.78 7.24 -17.27
N THR A 594 -18.49 8.34 -17.12
CA THR A 594 -18.00 9.56 -16.47
C THR A 594 -18.94 10.06 -15.38
N ASP A 595 -20.16 9.53 -15.34
CA ASP A 595 -21.12 9.77 -14.28
C ASP A 595 -20.83 8.82 -13.11
N PRO A 596 -20.49 9.34 -11.91
CA PRO A 596 -20.33 8.50 -10.73
C PRO A 596 -21.62 7.76 -10.37
N GLY A 597 -22.79 8.27 -10.74
CA GLY A 597 -24.08 7.71 -10.38
C GLY A 597 -24.20 7.49 -8.88
N GLY A 598 -24.41 6.23 -8.46
CA GLY A 598 -24.47 5.82 -7.05
C GLY A 598 -23.15 5.32 -6.47
N ALA A 599 -22.03 5.40 -7.21
CA ALA A 599 -20.75 4.89 -6.74
C ALA A 599 -20.21 5.72 -5.56
N PRO A 600 -19.78 5.07 -4.45
CA PRO A 600 -19.35 5.79 -3.25
C PRO A 600 -17.94 6.40 -3.40
N ALA A 601 -17.14 5.95 -4.35
CA ALA A 601 -15.84 6.53 -4.69
C ALA A 601 -15.45 6.23 -6.16
N PRO A 602 -14.41 6.90 -6.72
CA PRO A 602 -13.97 6.70 -8.09
C PRO A 602 -13.68 5.25 -8.49
N ASN A 603 -13.02 4.47 -7.62
CA ASN A 603 -12.68 3.07 -7.91
C ASN A 603 -13.91 2.16 -8.05
N TRP A 604 -15.05 2.56 -7.48
CA TRP A 604 -16.31 1.82 -7.60
C TRP A 604 -17.13 2.17 -8.84
N MET A 605 -16.83 3.27 -9.53
CA MET A 605 -17.62 3.75 -10.68
C MET A 605 -17.79 2.66 -11.74
N ARG A 606 -16.74 1.88 -12.01
CA ARG A 606 -16.76 0.80 -13.01
C ARG A 606 -17.76 -0.32 -12.70
N TRP A 607 -17.95 -0.68 -11.43
CA TRP A 607 -18.87 -1.75 -11.03
C TRP A 607 -20.33 -1.30 -11.06
N PHE A 608 -20.59 -0.07 -10.60
CA PHE A 608 -21.94 0.52 -10.71
C PHE A 608 -22.32 0.80 -12.17
N ALA A 609 -21.35 1.14 -13.02
CA ALA A 609 -21.58 1.23 -14.46
C ALA A 609 -21.86 -0.16 -15.06
N ALA A 610 -21.11 -1.18 -14.66
CA ALA A 610 -21.35 -2.55 -15.09
C ALA A 610 -22.76 -3.03 -14.69
N GLU A 611 -23.27 -2.70 -13.51
CA GLU A 611 -24.63 -3.07 -13.08
C GLU A 611 -25.69 -2.55 -14.04
N ARG A 612 -25.55 -1.28 -14.45
CA ARG A 612 -26.47 -0.64 -15.39
C ARG A 612 -26.34 -1.19 -16.79
N LEU A 613 -25.12 -1.51 -17.22
CA LEU A 613 -24.81 -1.82 -18.62
C LEU A 613 -24.87 -3.30 -18.94
N LEU A 614 -24.55 -4.18 -18.00
CA LEU A 614 -24.49 -5.63 -18.20
C LEU A 614 -25.76 -6.21 -18.83
N PRO A 615 -27.00 -5.77 -18.47
CA PRO A 615 -28.21 -6.27 -19.11
C PRO A 615 -28.30 -6.05 -20.62
N PHE A 616 -27.54 -5.11 -21.20
CA PHE A 616 -27.63 -4.73 -22.62
C PHE A 616 -26.60 -5.40 -23.53
N TYR A 617 -25.64 -6.14 -22.97
CA TYR A 617 -24.52 -6.74 -23.69
C TYR A 617 -24.40 -8.23 -23.38
N ARG A 618 -23.70 -9.00 -24.23
CA ARG A 618 -23.37 -10.41 -23.95
C ARG A 618 -22.47 -10.52 -22.72
N ALA A 619 -21.49 -9.62 -22.66
CA ALA A 619 -20.53 -9.48 -21.58
C ALA A 619 -19.98 -8.06 -21.57
N VAL A 620 -19.41 -7.65 -20.43
CA VAL A 620 -18.70 -6.40 -20.25
C VAL A 620 -17.27 -6.71 -19.82
N LEU A 621 -16.29 -6.29 -20.63
CA LEU A 621 -14.88 -6.25 -20.28
C LEU A 621 -14.60 -4.93 -19.56
N ILE A 622 -14.41 -4.99 -18.26
CA ILE A 622 -14.10 -3.87 -17.38
C ILE A 622 -12.59 -3.68 -17.38
N VAL A 623 -12.14 -2.45 -17.58
CA VAL A 623 -10.73 -2.10 -17.69
C VAL A 623 -10.44 -0.78 -16.96
N ASP A 624 -9.31 -0.73 -16.25
CA ASP A 624 -8.85 0.47 -15.60
C ASP A 624 -8.26 1.49 -16.59
N PRO A 625 -8.46 2.79 -16.36
CA PRO A 625 -8.01 3.82 -17.30
C PRO A 625 -6.48 3.92 -17.40
N ASP A 626 -5.74 3.36 -16.45
CA ASP A 626 -4.28 3.30 -16.43
C ASP A 626 -3.71 1.96 -16.95
N GLN A 627 -4.53 1.16 -17.63
CA GLN A 627 -4.11 -0.03 -18.37
C GLN A 627 -3.71 0.34 -19.80
N VAL A 628 -2.61 -0.23 -20.28
CA VAL A 628 -2.17 -0.06 -21.68
C VAL A 628 -2.01 -1.42 -22.35
N ILE A 629 -2.53 -1.50 -23.58
CA ILE A 629 -2.36 -2.68 -24.44
C ILE A 629 -1.00 -2.61 -25.11
N VAL A 630 -0.23 -3.69 -25.03
CA VAL A 630 1.06 -3.77 -25.72
C VAL A 630 0.83 -3.77 -27.24
N PRO A 631 1.46 -2.84 -28.01
CA PRO A 631 1.24 -2.72 -29.45
C PRO A 631 1.43 -4.03 -30.24
N ALA A 632 2.42 -4.84 -29.86
CA ALA A 632 2.68 -6.12 -30.52
C ALA A 632 1.49 -7.10 -30.37
N CYS A 633 0.72 -7.00 -29.28
CA CYS A 633 -0.41 -7.87 -28.95
C CYS A 633 -1.77 -7.31 -29.39
N TRP A 634 -1.79 -6.21 -30.17
CA TRP A 634 -3.01 -5.49 -30.54
C TRP A 634 -4.06 -6.37 -31.24
N ASN A 635 -3.64 -7.36 -32.00
CA ASN A 635 -4.54 -8.24 -32.76
C ASN A 635 -5.15 -9.36 -31.92
N ILE A 636 -4.84 -9.45 -30.63
CA ILE A 636 -5.40 -10.46 -29.74
C ILE A 636 -6.68 -9.93 -29.09
N SER A 637 -7.77 -10.69 -29.20
CA SER A 637 -9.06 -10.37 -28.56
C SER A 637 -9.05 -10.80 -27.08
N ILE A 638 -9.03 -9.83 -26.17
CA ILE A 638 -9.03 -10.04 -24.72
C ILE A 638 -10.33 -10.70 -24.25
N PRO A 639 -11.53 -10.28 -24.74
CA PRO A 639 -12.76 -11.01 -24.43
C PRO A 639 -12.71 -12.47 -24.85
N ASP A 640 -12.09 -12.82 -25.98
CA ASP A 640 -12.00 -14.21 -26.41
C ASP A 640 -11.02 -15.00 -25.53
N LEU A 641 -9.91 -14.39 -25.12
CA LEU A 641 -8.97 -15.02 -24.19
C LEU A 641 -9.59 -15.26 -22.80
N LEU A 642 -10.27 -14.25 -22.25
CA LEU A 642 -10.95 -14.36 -20.95
C LEU A 642 -12.26 -15.15 -21.05
N GLY A 643 -12.84 -15.21 -22.24
CA GLY A 643 -14.13 -15.81 -22.55
C GLY A 643 -14.05 -17.24 -23.05
N ALA A 644 -12.90 -17.73 -23.47
CA ALA A 644 -12.74 -19.10 -23.94
C ALA A 644 -12.34 -20.03 -22.79
N TRP A 645 -13.08 -21.13 -22.64
CA TRP A 645 -12.54 -22.30 -21.95
C TRP A 645 -11.45 -22.94 -22.83
N PRO A 646 -10.40 -23.55 -22.24
CA PRO A 646 -9.33 -24.20 -23.01
C PRO A 646 -9.83 -25.20 -24.06
N ASP A 647 -10.97 -25.83 -23.78
CA ASP A 647 -11.54 -26.89 -24.62
C ASP A 647 -12.52 -26.36 -25.68
N GLY A 648 -12.66 -25.04 -25.83
CA GLY A 648 -13.57 -24.40 -26.79
C GLY A 648 -15.06 -24.59 -26.45
N VAL A 649 -15.38 -25.01 -25.23
CA VAL A 649 -16.75 -25.24 -24.77
C VAL A 649 -17.46 -23.90 -24.60
N GLU A 650 -18.48 -23.65 -25.42
CA GLU A 650 -19.46 -22.61 -25.11
C GLU A 650 -20.40 -23.10 -24.00
N PRO A 651 -20.86 -22.21 -23.10
CA PRO A 651 -20.72 -20.75 -23.17
C PRO A 651 -19.50 -20.17 -22.38
N PRO A 652 -19.09 -18.92 -22.64
CA PRO A 652 -17.96 -18.26 -21.94
C PRO A 652 -18.12 -18.26 -20.41
N PRO A 653 -17.06 -18.17 -19.59
CA PRO A 653 -17.17 -18.10 -18.14
C PRO A 653 -18.07 -16.95 -17.69
N ASP A 654 -18.69 -17.12 -16.52
CA ASP A 654 -19.53 -16.08 -15.92
C ASP A 654 -18.69 -14.86 -15.51
N VAL A 655 -17.48 -15.11 -15.03
CA VAL A 655 -16.48 -14.11 -14.66
C VAL A 655 -15.12 -14.55 -15.19
N GLY A 656 -14.42 -13.69 -15.92
CA GLY A 656 -13.05 -13.94 -16.39
C GLY A 656 -12.07 -12.95 -15.78
N MET A 657 -10.95 -13.43 -15.24
CA MET A 657 -9.92 -12.56 -14.66
C MET A 657 -8.52 -13.17 -14.75
N ARG A 658 -7.50 -12.34 -14.56
CA ARG A 658 -6.11 -12.78 -14.40
C ARG A 658 -5.93 -13.49 -13.06
N ASP A 659 -5.19 -14.60 -13.06
CA ASP A 659 -4.76 -15.28 -11.84
C ASP A 659 -3.53 -14.62 -11.22
N PHE A 660 -3.43 -14.62 -9.89
CA PHE A 660 -2.31 -14.00 -9.16
C PHE A 660 -1.64 -14.98 -8.20
N GLY A 661 -0.31 -14.98 -8.24
CA GLY A 661 0.56 -15.69 -7.30
C GLY A 661 1.02 -14.77 -6.16
N ARG A 662 1.69 -15.36 -5.17
CA ARG A 662 2.25 -14.63 -4.03
C ARG A 662 3.29 -13.58 -4.49
N PRO A 663 3.44 -12.44 -3.80
CA PRO A 663 2.73 -12.01 -2.58
C PRO A 663 1.53 -11.08 -2.88
N GLN A 664 0.96 -11.12 -4.08
CA GLN A 664 -0.24 -10.33 -4.42
C GLN A 664 -1.49 -11.21 -4.35
N THR A 665 -2.59 -10.65 -3.83
CA THR A 665 -3.94 -11.22 -4.08
C THR A 665 -4.35 -10.89 -5.51
N LEU A 666 -5.63 -10.71 -5.82
CA LEU A 666 -6.02 -10.33 -7.17
C LEU A 666 -5.82 -8.84 -7.38
N ASN A 667 -5.66 -8.45 -8.65
CA ASN A 667 -5.89 -7.09 -9.09
C ASN A 667 -7.03 -7.11 -10.10
N ASN A 668 -8.06 -6.32 -9.83
CA ASN A 668 -9.31 -6.30 -10.57
C ASN A 668 -9.36 -5.20 -11.65
N GLY A 669 -8.20 -4.67 -12.05
CA GLY A 669 -8.09 -3.66 -13.10
C GLY A 669 -8.43 -4.17 -14.51
N VAL A 670 -8.57 -5.49 -14.69
CA VAL A 670 -9.17 -6.11 -15.88
C VAL A 670 -10.05 -7.28 -15.44
N ALA A 671 -11.33 -7.24 -15.77
CA ALA A 671 -12.29 -8.31 -15.49
C ALA A 671 -13.35 -8.42 -16.59
N LEU A 672 -13.74 -9.64 -16.95
CA LEU A 672 -14.86 -9.91 -17.85
C LEU A 672 -16.06 -10.34 -17.01
N LEU A 673 -17.22 -9.70 -17.18
CA LEU A 673 -18.49 -10.12 -16.59
C LEU A 673 -19.48 -10.50 -17.68
N ARG A 674 -19.95 -11.75 -17.65
CA ARG A 674 -20.99 -12.22 -18.57
C ARG A 674 -22.37 -11.79 -18.09
N ASN A 675 -23.25 -11.46 -19.02
CA ASN A 675 -24.65 -11.19 -18.73
C ASN A 675 -25.42 -12.51 -18.52
N SER A 676 -25.11 -13.18 -17.42
CA SER A 676 -25.73 -14.42 -16.97
C SER A 676 -26.26 -14.25 -15.55
N ALA A 677 -27.11 -15.20 -15.15
CA ALA A 677 -27.51 -15.44 -13.76
C ALA A 677 -26.34 -15.26 -12.76
N ARG A 678 -25.30 -16.08 -12.93
CA ARG A 678 -24.16 -16.10 -12.01
C ARG A 678 -23.26 -14.88 -12.13
N GLY A 679 -23.10 -14.30 -13.32
CA GLY A 679 -22.34 -13.06 -13.52
C GLY A 679 -23.02 -11.87 -12.83
N ARG A 680 -24.35 -11.78 -12.89
CA ARG A 680 -25.15 -10.78 -12.17
C ARG A 680 -25.10 -11.01 -10.66
N PHE A 681 -25.18 -12.26 -10.22
CA PHE A 681 -25.02 -12.61 -8.81
C PHE A 681 -23.63 -12.21 -8.27
N PHE A 682 -22.54 -12.50 -9.00
CA PHE A 682 -21.19 -12.05 -8.65
C PHE A 682 -21.14 -10.53 -8.49
N LEU A 683 -21.70 -9.79 -9.46
CA LEU A 683 -21.71 -8.33 -9.42
C LEU A 683 -22.55 -7.78 -8.25
N SER A 684 -23.71 -8.37 -7.98
CA SER A 684 -24.56 -8.04 -6.83
C SER A 684 -23.80 -8.23 -5.51
N LEU A 685 -23.17 -9.40 -5.33
CA LEU A 685 -22.32 -9.70 -4.17
C LEU A 685 -21.19 -8.69 -3.96
N LEU A 686 -20.57 -8.23 -5.05
CA LEU A 686 -19.51 -7.22 -5.00
C LEU A 686 -20.07 -5.85 -4.59
N LEU A 687 -21.18 -5.43 -5.19
CA LEU A 687 -21.78 -4.11 -4.94
C LEU A 687 -22.38 -4.00 -3.52
N ASP A 688 -22.81 -5.11 -2.92
CA ASP A 688 -23.20 -5.16 -1.51
C ASP A 688 -22.06 -4.70 -0.58
N LYS A 689 -20.81 -4.99 -0.97
CA LYS A 689 -19.61 -4.62 -0.22
C LYS A 689 -19.13 -3.20 -0.50
N ALA A 690 -19.71 -2.49 -1.47
CA ALA A 690 -19.37 -1.10 -1.76
C ALA A 690 -19.71 -0.14 -0.61
N LYS A 691 -20.67 -0.54 0.22
CA LYS A 691 -21.08 0.21 1.42
C LYS A 691 -20.49 -0.35 2.70
N TRP A 692 -19.55 -1.28 2.62
CA TRP A 692 -18.85 -1.73 3.81
C TRP A 692 -17.98 -0.59 4.37
N PHE A 693 -17.86 -0.53 5.69
CA PHE A 693 -17.06 0.50 6.35
C PHE A 693 -15.60 0.43 5.87
N GLN A 694 -15.06 1.57 5.43
CA GLN A 694 -13.69 1.73 4.91
C GLN A 694 -13.32 0.90 3.66
N THR A 695 -14.25 0.17 3.05
CA THR A 695 -14.07 -0.35 1.68
C THR A 695 -14.52 0.67 0.64
N ILE A 696 -15.15 1.77 1.07
CA ILE A 696 -15.65 2.85 0.21
C ILE A 696 -14.56 3.35 -0.75
N GLU A 697 -13.31 3.46 -0.31
CA GLU A 697 -12.22 3.97 -1.14
C GLU A 697 -11.55 2.90 -2.01
N HIS A 698 -11.73 1.62 -1.68
CA HIS A 698 -10.98 0.50 -2.27
C HIS A 698 -11.89 -0.70 -2.56
N ASP A 699 -12.00 -1.04 -3.84
CA ASP A 699 -12.84 -2.13 -4.34
C ASP A 699 -12.08 -3.47 -4.48
N GLN A 700 -10.75 -3.47 -4.49
CA GLN A 700 -9.93 -4.67 -4.69
C GLN A 700 -10.14 -5.72 -3.59
N GLY A 701 -10.08 -5.35 -2.30
CA GLY A 701 -10.32 -6.28 -1.20
C GLY A 701 -11.74 -6.89 -1.22
N PRO A 702 -12.80 -6.08 -1.40
CA PRO A 702 -14.15 -6.58 -1.64
C PRO A 702 -14.30 -7.51 -2.86
N PHE A 703 -13.55 -7.23 -3.93
CA PHE A 703 -13.49 -8.09 -5.11
C PHE A 703 -12.88 -9.45 -4.78
N ASP A 704 -11.72 -9.46 -4.11
CA ASP A 704 -11.03 -10.67 -3.64
C ASP A 704 -11.95 -11.52 -2.75
N GLU A 705 -12.67 -10.89 -1.83
CA GLU A 705 -13.62 -11.56 -0.95
C GLU A 705 -14.81 -12.14 -1.72
N THR A 706 -15.31 -11.42 -2.72
CA THR A 706 -16.40 -11.91 -3.58
C THR A 706 -15.97 -13.14 -4.37
N VAL A 707 -14.70 -13.21 -4.80
CA VAL A 707 -14.13 -14.42 -5.42
C VAL A 707 -14.14 -15.59 -4.43
N LEU A 708 -13.64 -15.42 -3.21
CA LEU A 708 -13.64 -16.49 -2.21
C LEU A 708 -15.05 -16.95 -1.85
N GLU A 709 -16.01 -16.04 -1.73
CA GLU A 709 -17.42 -16.38 -1.48
C GLU A 709 -18.02 -17.23 -2.60
N VAL A 710 -17.74 -16.90 -3.86
CA VAL A 710 -18.21 -17.69 -5.01
C VAL A 710 -17.54 -19.06 -5.07
N LEU A 711 -16.23 -19.13 -4.86
CA LEU A 711 -15.51 -20.41 -4.80
C LEU A 711 -16.01 -21.30 -3.66
N GLY A 712 -16.29 -20.71 -2.49
CA GLY A 712 -16.86 -21.44 -1.37
C GLY A 712 -18.24 -22.00 -1.63
N LEU A 713 -19.10 -21.28 -2.35
CA LEU A 713 -20.42 -21.78 -2.75
C LEU A 713 -20.30 -22.96 -3.73
N GLU A 714 -19.30 -22.94 -4.62
CA GLU A 714 -19.04 -24.05 -5.54
C GLU A 714 -18.52 -25.27 -4.80
N ALA A 715 -17.50 -25.10 -3.94
CA ALA A 715 -16.95 -26.17 -3.13
C ALA A 715 -18.04 -26.77 -2.21
N GLU A 716 -18.84 -25.96 -1.51
CA GLU A 716 -19.92 -26.46 -0.65
C GLU A 716 -20.92 -27.34 -1.43
N ALA A 717 -21.21 -26.98 -2.68
CA ALA A 717 -22.08 -27.77 -3.56
C ALA A 717 -21.43 -29.06 -4.08
N GLU A 718 -20.09 -29.12 -4.21
CA GLU A 718 -19.35 -30.26 -4.73
C GLU A 718 -18.90 -31.26 -3.66
N ASP A 719 -18.31 -30.77 -2.56
CA ASP A 719 -17.66 -31.58 -1.54
C ASP A 719 -18.13 -31.27 -0.10
N GLY A 720 -19.01 -30.28 0.08
CA GLY A 720 -19.52 -29.84 1.37
C GLY A 720 -18.55 -28.93 2.14
N GLN A 721 -17.44 -28.50 1.54
CA GLN A 721 -16.53 -27.51 2.13
C GLN A 721 -16.93 -26.10 1.67
N GLY A 722 -17.49 -25.31 2.56
CA GLY A 722 -17.84 -23.91 2.28
C GLY A 722 -16.73 -22.91 2.58
N TYR A 723 -16.97 -21.66 2.20
CA TYR A 723 -16.18 -20.52 2.66
C TYR A 723 -17.06 -19.56 3.47
N ASP A 724 -16.72 -19.40 4.73
CA ASP A 724 -17.48 -18.63 5.71
C ASP A 724 -16.95 -17.19 5.87
N SER A 725 -16.39 -16.55 4.85
CA SER A 725 -15.85 -15.16 4.96
C SER A 725 -14.83 -14.99 6.09
N GLU A 726 -13.92 -15.95 6.22
CA GLU A 726 -12.89 -16.00 7.26
C GLU A 726 -11.82 -14.93 7.08
N CYS A 727 -11.58 -14.54 5.82
CA CYS A 727 -10.58 -13.53 5.46
C CYS A 727 -11.14 -12.11 5.56
N ALA A 728 -12.46 -11.91 5.37
CA ALA A 728 -13.11 -10.59 5.41
C ALA A 728 -12.74 -9.75 6.64
N GLN A 729 -12.51 -10.35 7.81
CA GLN A 729 -12.11 -9.61 9.01
C GLN A 729 -10.84 -8.79 8.84
N TYR A 730 -9.92 -9.21 7.95
CA TYR A 730 -8.65 -8.52 7.68
C TYR A 730 -8.78 -7.42 6.61
N LEU A 731 -9.93 -7.34 5.92
CA LEU A 731 -10.23 -6.23 5.01
C LEU A 731 -10.48 -4.93 5.77
N PHE A 732 -11.03 -5.04 6.97
CA PHE A 732 -11.31 -3.89 7.82
C PHE A 732 -10.03 -3.42 8.52
N PRO A 733 -9.91 -2.11 8.79
CA PRO A 733 -8.83 -1.63 9.62
C PRO A 733 -8.91 -2.29 11.00
N ASN A 734 -7.76 -2.55 11.60
CA ASN A 734 -7.73 -2.64 13.05
C ASN A 734 -8.10 -1.29 13.67
N VAL A 735 -8.28 -1.25 14.97
CA VAL A 735 -8.65 0.00 15.68
C VAL A 735 -7.64 1.14 15.56
N GLN A 736 -6.38 0.85 15.21
CA GLN A 736 -5.35 1.85 14.97
C GLN A 736 -5.50 2.46 13.56
N GLY A 737 -6.51 2.02 12.79
CA GLY A 737 -6.77 2.46 11.43
C GLY A 737 -5.90 1.76 10.38
N ASN A 738 -5.14 0.72 10.76
CA ASN A 738 -4.25 0.03 9.84
C ASN A 738 -4.95 -1.20 9.24
N HIS A 739 -4.82 -1.38 7.92
CA HIS A 739 -5.26 -2.61 7.26
C HIS A 739 -4.19 -3.70 7.42
N GLU A 740 -4.61 -4.90 7.81
CA GLU A 740 -3.74 -6.07 7.95
C GLU A 740 -3.56 -6.78 6.59
N VAL A 741 -3.14 -6.03 5.56
CA VAL A 741 -3.08 -6.48 4.16
C VAL A 741 -2.30 -7.80 4.00
N ALA A 742 -1.20 -7.96 4.74
CA ALA A 742 -0.42 -9.19 4.72
C ALA A 742 -1.20 -10.40 5.27
N LEU A 743 -1.94 -10.23 6.37
CA LEU A 743 -2.78 -11.29 6.94
C LEU A 743 -3.94 -11.64 6.00
N TYR A 744 -4.57 -10.62 5.39
CA TYR A 744 -5.60 -10.83 4.38
C TYR A 744 -5.05 -11.65 3.21
N ALA A 745 -3.89 -11.26 2.67
CA ALA A 745 -3.31 -11.92 1.52
C ALA A 745 -2.91 -13.38 1.81
N MET A 746 -2.34 -13.65 2.99
CA MET A 746 -2.06 -15.01 3.45
C MET A 746 -3.33 -15.86 3.58
N CYS A 747 -4.38 -15.31 4.19
CA CYS A 747 -5.67 -15.98 4.27
C CYS A 747 -6.23 -16.26 2.88
N TRP A 748 -6.20 -15.27 1.99
CA TRP A 748 -6.70 -15.37 0.62
C TRP A 748 -6.00 -16.48 -0.18
N TRP A 749 -4.66 -16.58 -0.13
CA TRP A 749 -3.96 -17.68 -0.83
C TRP A 749 -4.34 -19.03 -0.28
N ARG A 750 -4.37 -19.19 1.05
CA ARG A 750 -4.73 -20.45 1.69
C ARG A 750 -6.13 -20.89 1.28
N GLN A 751 -7.09 -19.96 1.30
CA GLN A 751 -8.49 -20.27 0.99
C GLN A 751 -8.70 -20.49 -0.51
N SER A 752 -8.16 -19.63 -1.38
CA SER A 752 -8.26 -19.83 -2.84
C SER A 752 -7.59 -21.12 -3.30
N GLU A 753 -6.46 -21.52 -2.69
CA GLU A 753 -5.78 -22.77 -2.99
C GLU A 753 -6.57 -24.00 -2.53
N ALA A 754 -7.17 -23.92 -1.34
CA ALA A 754 -8.03 -24.99 -0.83
C ALA A 754 -9.31 -25.17 -1.68
N LEU A 755 -9.92 -24.06 -2.11
CA LEU A 755 -11.22 -24.06 -2.79
C LEU A 755 -11.11 -24.30 -4.31
N ALA A 756 -10.05 -23.82 -4.96
CA ALA A 756 -9.91 -23.86 -6.42
C ALA A 756 -8.65 -24.58 -6.90
N GLY A 757 -7.70 -24.91 -6.02
CA GLY A 757 -6.39 -25.48 -6.40
C GLY A 757 -5.28 -24.41 -6.51
N PRO A 758 -4.04 -24.84 -6.79
CA PRO A 758 -2.88 -23.96 -6.75
C PRO A 758 -2.87 -22.90 -7.87
N PHE A 759 -2.07 -21.86 -7.68
CA PHE A 759 -1.90 -20.77 -8.65
C PHE A 759 -1.59 -21.29 -10.07
N GLY A 760 -2.27 -20.70 -11.06
CA GLY A 760 -2.20 -21.08 -12.47
C GLY A 760 -2.95 -22.37 -12.82
N GLN A 761 -3.46 -23.10 -11.82
CA GLN A 761 -4.29 -24.30 -11.98
C GLN A 761 -5.65 -24.16 -11.29
N ARG A 762 -6.01 -22.95 -10.82
CA ARG A 762 -7.28 -22.69 -10.17
C ARG A 762 -8.46 -23.02 -11.08
N GLY A 763 -9.33 -23.93 -10.63
CA GLY A 763 -10.55 -24.35 -11.30
C GLY A 763 -11.79 -23.78 -10.63
N SER A 764 -12.76 -23.34 -11.43
CA SER A 764 -14.10 -22.91 -10.99
C SER A 764 -15.06 -23.02 -12.17
N ARG A 765 -16.36 -23.24 -11.92
CA ARG A 765 -17.40 -23.28 -12.96
C ARG A 765 -17.96 -21.89 -13.26
N VAL A 766 -17.77 -20.95 -12.35
CA VAL A 766 -18.20 -19.54 -12.47
C VAL A 766 -17.04 -18.65 -12.92
N ILE A 767 -15.87 -18.83 -12.31
CA ILE A 767 -14.71 -17.94 -12.46
C ILE A 767 -13.64 -18.61 -13.30
N ARG A 768 -13.20 -17.94 -14.37
CA ARG A 768 -12.01 -18.34 -15.12
C ARG A 768 -10.80 -17.57 -14.61
N PHE A 769 -9.86 -18.30 -14.03
CA PHE A 769 -8.52 -17.83 -13.69
C PHE A 769 -7.57 -18.00 -14.89
N MET A 770 -7.13 -16.89 -15.46
CA MET A 770 -6.16 -16.89 -16.55
C MET A 770 -4.74 -16.95 -16.00
N ASP A 771 -4.02 -18.02 -16.32
CA ASP A 771 -2.62 -18.19 -15.94
C ASP A 771 -1.75 -17.11 -16.63
N PRO A 772 -1.12 -16.19 -15.87
CA PRO A 772 -0.33 -15.11 -16.44
C PRO A 772 0.96 -15.59 -17.10
N ARG A 773 1.39 -16.84 -16.87
CA ARG A 773 2.51 -17.46 -17.60
C ARG A 773 2.15 -17.74 -19.06
N GLN A 774 0.85 -17.90 -19.35
CA GLN A 774 0.36 -18.08 -20.71
C GLN A 774 0.00 -16.73 -21.33
N VAL A 775 -0.79 -15.92 -20.60
CA VAL A 775 -1.26 -14.62 -21.04
C VAL A 775 -1.43 -13.70 -19.83
N ASP A 776 -0.60 -12.67 -19.72
CA ASP A 776 -0.69 -11.67 -18.65
C ASP A 776 -1.53 -10.46 -19.10
N VAL A 777 -2.82 -10.48 -18.76
CA VAL A 777 -3.79 -9.42 -19.04
C VAL A 777 -3.91 -8.38 -17.92
N ASN A 778 -3.00 -8.34 -16.94
CA ASN A 778 -3.03 -7.32 -15.88
C ASN A 778 -1.66 -7.22 -15.19
N HIS A 779 -0.63 -6.89 -15.96
CA HIS A 779 0.75 -6.89 -15.50
C HIS A 779 1.07 -5.63 -14.68
N VAL A 780 1.08 -5.74 -13.35
CA VAL A 780 1.44 -4.62 -12.46
C VAL A 780 2.92 -4.24 -12.56
N VAL A 781 3.21 -3.12 -13.24
CA VAL A 781 4.57 -2.67 -13.57
C VAL A 781 5.40 -2.34 -12.34
N GLY A 782 4.79 -1.76 -11.29
CA GLY A 782 5.54 -1.38 -10.08
C GLY A 782 6.22 -2.55 -9.36
N ALA A 783 5.74 -3.79 -9.56
CA ALA A 783 6.29 -4.98 -8.92
C ALA A 783 7.28 -5.75 -9.80
N ARG A 784 7.14 -5.67 -11.13
CA ARG A 784 7.83 -6.53 -12.10
C ARG A 784 8.61 -5.79 -13.18
N GLY A 785 8.48 -4.47 -13.26
CA GLY A 785 9.09 -3.64 -14.29
C GLY A 785 8.38 -3.77 -15.64
N LEU A 786 9.03 -3.25 -16.70
CA LEU A 786 8.55 -3.31 -18.08
C LEU A 786 9.34 -4.30 -18.94
N SER A 787 10.34 -4.96 -18.36
CA SER A 787 11.14 -5.98 -19.04
C SER A 787 10.38 -7.28 -19.25
N ASP A 788 9.39 -7.55 -18.39
CA ASP A 788 8.60 -8.76 -18.47
C ASP A 788 7.56 -8.63 -19.59
N PRO A 789 7.51 -9.58 -20.54
CA PRO A 789 6.47 -9.61 -21.56
C PRO A 789 5.08 -9.74 -20.92
N ALA A 790 4.14 -8.98 -21.47
CA ALA A 790 2.74 -8.99 -21.05
C ALA A 790 1.84 -8.59 -22.21
N LEU A 791 0.55 -8.94 -22.12
CA LEU A 791 -0.47 -8.45 -23.05
C LEU A 791 -0.93 -7.05 -22.63
N LEU A 792 -1.16 -6.83 -21.33
CA LEU A 792 -1.58 -5.56 -20.74
C LEU A 792 -0.64 -5.15 -19.60
N TYR A 793 -0.15 -3.91 -19.63
CA TYR A 793 0.56 -3.31 -18.51
C TYR A 793 -0.38 -2.44 -17.67
N HIS A 794 -0.34 -2.67 -16.36
CA HIS A 794 -1.10 -1.94 -15.35
C HIS A 794 -0.18 -1.06 -14.51
N PHE A 795 -0.45 0.25 -14.50
CA PHE A 795 0.27 1.24 -13.71
C PHE A 795 -0.39 1.54 -12.34
N ALA A 796 -0.61 0.49 -11.55
CA ALA A 796 -1.10 0.61 -10.18
C ALA A 796 -0.01 1.13 -9.19
N GLY A 797 -0.41 1.90 -8.17
CA GLY A 797 0.44 2.22 -7.00
C GLY A 797 1.03 3.64 -6.89
N ARG A 798 1.99 3.81 -5.96
CA ARG A 798 2.52 5.12 -5.47
C ARG A 798 3.75 5.64 -6.25
N SER A 799 3.66 5.77 -7.57
CA SER A 799 4.53 6.65 -8.37
C SER A 799 4.13 6.57 -9.84
N LYS A 800 2.97 7.15 -10.18
CA LYS A 800 2.54 7.27 -11.58
C LYS A 800 3.22 8.50 -12.19
N ASP A 801 4.50 8.40 -12.54
CA ASP A 801 5.16 9.41 -13.36
C ASP A 801 4.60 9.30 -14.78
N TRP A 802 3.56 10.10 -15.04
CA TRP A 802 2.75 10.00 -16.24
C TRP A 802 3.55 10.31 -17.50
N ASP A 803 4.41 11.32 -17.44
CA ASP A 803 5.24 11.72 -18.57
C ASP A 803 6.25 10.62 -18.87
N ALA A 804 6.90 10.05 -17.84
CA ALA A 804 7.80 8.92 -18.02
C ALA A 804 7.10 7.67 -18.60
N MET A 805 5.85 7.40 -18.22
CA MET A 805 5.08 6.29 -18.79
C MET A 805 4.76 6.53 -20.27
N LEU A 806 4.28 7.72 -20.62
CA LEU A 806 4.03 8.10 -22.00
C LEU A 806 5.30 8.01 -22.84
N ASP A 807 6.42 8.53 -22.34
CA ASP A 807 7.73 8.47 -22.99
C ASP A 807 8.18 7.02 -23.21
N THR A 808 7.98 6.16 -22.20
CA THR A 808 8.36 4.74 -22.29
C THR A 808 7.62 4.02 -23.43
N PHE A 809 6.33 4.30 -23.59
CA PHE A 809 5.56 3.76 -24.72
C PHE A 809 5.67 4.60 -25.99
N GLY A 810 6.41 5.72 -25.97
CA GLY A 810 6.45 6.70 -27.07
C GLY A 810 5.06 7.15 -27.49
N LEU A 811 4.15 7.28 -26.52
CA LEU A 811 2.79 7.75 -26.70
C LEU A 811 2.77 9.26 -26.47
N ASP A 812 2.95 10.03 -27.53
CA ASP A 812 2.66 11.46 -27.46
C ASP A 812 1.14 11.65 -27.35
N ARG A 813 0.67 12.59 -26.51
CA ARG A 813 -0.74 12.98 -26.45
C ARG A 813 -1.29 13.30 -27.85
N ASP A 814 -0.47 13.94 -28.68
CA ASP A 814 -0.85 14.28 -30.04
C ASP A 814 -0.99 13.06 -30.96
N SER A 815 -0.35 11.93 -30.66
CA SER A 815 -0.37 10.70 -31.47
C SER A 815 -1.55 9.76 -31.20
N THR A 816 -2.45 10.15 -30.30
CA THR A 816 -3.60 9.32 -29.90
C THR A 816 -4.93 10.01 -30.15
N LYS A 817 -4.97 11.10 -30.91
CA LYS A 817 -6.20 11.92 -31.08
C LYS A 817 -7.29 11.16 -31.83
N ASP A 818 -6.89 10.39 -32.84
CA ASP A 818 -7.80 9.55 -33.63
C ASP A 818 -7.27 8.11 -33.81
N CYS A 819 -8.15 7.23 -34.29
CA CYS A 819 -7.79 5.82 -34.44
C CYS A 819 -6.83 5.53 -35.60
N ARG A 820 -6.69 6.43 -36.58
CA ARG A 820 -5.69 6.28 -37.64
C ARG A 820 -4.28 6.49 -37.07
N GLU A 821 -4.10 7.49 -36.24
CA GLU A 821 -2.82 7.73 -35.55
C GLU A 821 -2.48 6.61 -34.57
N VAL A 822 -3.45 6.13 -33.81
CA VAL A 822 -3.29 4.95 -32.94
C VAL A 822 -2.87 3.72 -33.75
N LEU A 823 -3.52 3.44 -34.88
CA LEU A 823 -3.14 2.31 -35.74
C LEU A 823 -1.73 2.48 -36.32
N ASN A 824 -1.35 3.69 -36.74
CA ASN A 824 0.02 3.99 -37.18
C ASN A 824 1.05 3.81 -36.05
N TYR A 825 0.68 4.17 -34.82
CA TYR A 825 1.50 3.92 -33.63
C TYR A 825 1.69 2.41 -33.40
N VAL A 826 0.59 1.65 -33.44
CA VAL A 826 0.60 0.19 -33.27
C VAL A 826 1.45 -0.47 -34.35
N GLN A 827 1.26 -0.11 -35.62
CA GLN A 827 2.01 -0.68 -36.75
C GLN A 827 3.51 -0.38 -36.67
N ARG A 828 3.92 0.81 -36.24
CA ARG A 828 5.34 1.14 -36.07
C ARG A 828 6.03 0.35 -34.95
N ARG A 829 5.24 -0.19 -34.02
CA ARG A 829 5.70 -0.97 -32.87
C ARG A 829 5.21 -2.42 -32.93
N SER A 830 4.73 -2.88 -34.08
CA SER A 830 4.34 -4.27 -34.25
C SER A 830 5.59 -5.14 -34.17
N GLY A 831 5.59 -6.07 -33.22
CA GLY A 831 6.59 -7.13 -33.10
C GLY A 831 5.88 -8.46 -32.88
N GLU A 832 6.65 -9.49 -32.56
CA GLU A 832 6.07 -10.73 -32.05
C GLU A 832 5.40 -10.45 -30.71
N CYS A 833 4.11 -10.76 -30.59
CA CYS A 833 3.43 -10.70 -29.30
C CYS A 833 3.89 -11.89 -28.46
N VAL A 834 4.47 -11.61 -27.30
CA VAL A 834 4.72 -12.59 -26.24
C VAL A 834 3.74 -12.25 -25.12
N PRO A 835 2.54 -12.87 -25.09
CA PRO A 835 1.47 -12.43 -24.20
C PRO A 835 1.70 -12.84 -22.74
N GLY A 836 2.50 -13.88 -22.49
CA GLY A 836 2.77 -14.42 -21.15
C GLY A 836 4.08 -13.92 -20.56
N GLY A 837 4.13 -13.83 -19.23
CA GLY A 837 5.38 -13.59 -18.51
C GLY A 837 6.31 -14.82 -18.57
N PRO A 838 7.61 -14.66 -18.24
CA PRO A 838 8.51 -15.80 -18.11
C PRO A 838 7.91 -16.81 -17.13
N VAL A 839 8.14 -18.11 -17.37
CA VAL A 839 7.89 -19.14 -16.36
C VAL A 839 8.87 -18.88 -15.23
N VAL A 840 8.45 -18.08 -14.25
CA VAL A 840 9.16 -17.94 -13.00
C VAL A 840 8.97 -19.29 -12.32
N GLU A 841 10.03 -20.11 -12.26
CA GLU A 841 10.05 -21.25 -11.33
C GLU A 841 9.63 -20.68 -9.98
N GLU A 842 8.57 -21.24 -9.40
CA GLU A 842 8.09 -20.81 -8.08
C GLU A 842 9.30 -20.86 -7.15
N CYS A 843 9.85 -19.70 -6.81
CA CYS A 843 10.76 -19.62 -5.69
C CYS A 843 9.95 -20.19 -4.53
N GLU A 844 10.43 -21.29 -3.93
CA GLU A 844 9.84 -21.78 -2.69
C GLU A 844 9.61 -20.55 -1.81
N PRO A 845 8.37 -20.34 -1.33
CA PRO A 845 8.09 -19.20 -0.48
C PRO A 845 9.19 -19.21 0.57
N PRO A 846 9.91 -18.09 0.81
CA PRO A 846 10.93 -18.08 1.84
C PRO A 846 10.26 -18.68 3.07
N GLU A 847 10.85 -19.75 3.62
CA GLU A 847 10.32 -20.34 4.85
C GLU A 847 10.12 -19.15 5.78
N VAL A 848 8.87 -18.80 6.01
CA VAL A 848 8.53 -17.82 7.03
C VAL A 848 8.79 -18.62 8.28
N VAL A 849 10.05 -18.59 8.71
CA VAL A 849 10.46 -19.02 10.03
C VAL A 849 9.79 -18.00 10.95
N CYS A 850 8.54 -18.33 11.31
CA CYS A 850 7.72 -17.58 12.24
C CYS A 850 8.45 -17.44 13.58
#